data_AF-A0A524GY86-F1
#
_entry.id   AF-A0A524GY86-F1
#
_cell.length_a   1.000
_cell.length_b   1.000
_cell.length_c   1.000
_cell.angle_alpha   90.00
_cell.angle_beta   90.00
_cell.angle_gamma   90.00
#
_symmetry.space_group_name_H-M   'P 1'
#
loop_
_entity.id
_entity.type
_entity.pdbx_description
1 polymer ?
#
loop_
_entity_poly.entity_id
_entity_poly.type
_entity_poly.pdbx_seq_one_letter_code
_entity_poly.pdbx_strand_id
1 'polypeptide(L)'
;NDRDGLVLLSRSVPFIEQVRALSGPTDLYAELVPGRERHGVLAAARRMGLPAVATNAVAFANPEDWARHRLLVAIGQNTTLTALEGAHRDAPLRPRFLTSPPAAWLRPAADLSHAFPDCPEALTAAEEIADRCRWRIPLGRVVPPRMTDRTDAFEQLRALAYAGAERRYGTVAPVTRDRLEHELAIIGMKGFSDYFLVVHDIVAHGPTHCGRGSVANSVVSYCLGITHVEPLGAGLLFERFLNPARTDPPDIDLDFPWDERDRVLAYVFRRYPFPRAAMVANHNCFRLRGALREVAKVHGRPAGEIREVTRRIPWYHEGEPLASLLATHPNFQGLDLPKAWQGFAREAEPLVGVPRHLSLHPGGVVIVPTALTDHVPLERAVKVLDGAPELAVPVIQFEKDGAEDAGLVKIDLLGNRSLAVIRDAIRAVRENTGRQIDYTSQEAGDDPATKALFRSGQTMGVFYTESPASRQLCAKSHADSFELLVLNTSIIRPASNRFIRQYLSRLHGEPYEPLHPVLRDTLAETFGIMVYQEDVVHVCQAYAGMSLADADGLRKSLQKKRPAKLLASYAQEFLRGARSLGREDATTELVWQMVMSFSGYSFCKGHSASYIQVAQQACYLRANYPAEFMASVLANGGGFYHPFAYVAEARRMGITILPPDVNASDIRTTGNGPELRVGLQFVNGLSAKGGEAGMRGRPYRDFADFCARSGLSHDDLRTLIKAGACDSIASGMTRPMMLWEVDSG
;
A
#
# COMPACT_ATOMS: atom_id res chain seq x y z
N ASN A 1 -7.71 35.02 -21.60
CA ASN A 1 -7.94 35.19 -20.16
C ASN A 1 -8.01 33.79 -19.58
N ASP A 2 -7.23 33.44 -18.57
CA ASP A 2 -7.23 32.10 -17.94
C ASP A 2 -8.43 31.87 -16.99
N ARG A 3 -9.38 32.81 -16.99
CA ARG A 3 -10.54 32.88 -16.09
C ARG A 3 -11.84 32.43 -16.71
N ASP A 4 -11.83 31.92 -17.93
CA ASP A 4 -13.04 31.50 -18.61
C ASP A 4 -13.73 30.39 -17.80
N GLY A 5 -14.97 30.64 -17.39
CA GLY A 5 -15.75 29.75 -16.53
C GLY A 5 -15.46 29.85 -15.01
N LEU A 6 -14.61 30.78 -14.56
CA LEU A 6 -14.28 30.99 -13.15
C LEU A 6 -14.98 32.25 -12.58
N VAL A 7 -15.64 32.08 -11.43
CA VAL A 7 -16.14 33.19 -10.60
C VAL A 7 -15.21 33.40 -9.42
N LEU A 8 -14.67 34.62 -9.29
CA LEU A 8 -13.73 34.98 -8.23
C LEU A 8 -14.39 35.89 -7.19
N LEU A 9 -14.25 35.52 -5.92
CA LEU A 9 -14.69 36.31 -4.77
C LEU A 9 -13.50 36.51 -3.84
N SER A 10 -13.31 37.73 -3.32
CA SER A 10 -12.24 37.99 -2.35
C SER A 10 -12.58 39.14 -1.41
N ARG A 11 -12.11 39.07 -0.16
CA ARG A 11 -12.13 40.18 0.80
C ARG A 11 -10.95 41.14 0.63
N SER A 12 -9.92 40.72 -0.09
CA SER A 12 -8.67 41.49 -0.24
C SER A 12 -8.85 42.54 -1.34
N VAL A 13 -9.00 43.80 -0.94
CA VAL A 13 -9.07 44.94 -1.88
C VAL A 13 -7.86 44.99 -2.81
N PRO A 14 -6.60 44.84 -2.34
CA PRO A 14 -5.45 44.80 -3.24
C PRO A 14 -5.51 43.67 -4.27
N PHE A 15 -5.99 42.48 -3.87
CA PHE A 15 -6.17 41.36 -4.80
C PHE A 15 -7.23 41.67 -5.86
N ILE A 16 -8.37 42.24 -5.45
CA ILE A 16 -9.44 42.62 -6.37
C ILE A 16 -8.93 43.67 -7.38
N GLU A 17 -8.22 44.70 -6.92
CA GLU A 17 -7.64 45.74 -7.77
C GLU A 17 -6.68 45.14 -8.79
N GLN A 18 -5.81 44.24 -8.35
CA GLN A 18 -4.85 43.55 -9.21
C GLN A 18 -5.54 42.66 -10.25
N VAL A 19 -6.51 41.83 -9.84
CA VAL A 19 -7.24 40.94 -10.76
C VAL A 19 -8.04 41.74 -11.78
N ARG A 20 -8.72 42.81 -11.33
CA ARG A 20 -9.47 43.71 -12.21
C ARG A 20 -8.56 44.37 -13.24
N ALA A 21 -7.37 44.84 -12.82
CA ALA A 21 -6.40 45.46 -13.72
C ALA A 21 -5.85 44.47 -14.76
N LEU A 22 -5.62 43.21 -14.37
CA LEU A 22 -5.03 42.20 -15.24
C LEU A 22 -6.02 41.56 -16.21
N SER A 23 -7.25 41.31 -15.77
CA SER A 23 -8.19 40.41 -16.49
C SER A 23 -9.60 40.97 -16.63
N GLY A 24 -9.83 42.21 -16.16
CA GLY A 24 -11.11 42.89 -16.23
C GLY A 24 -12.08 42.55 -15.08
N PRO A 25 -13.23 43.24 -15.03
CA PRO A 25 -14.21 43.13 -13.94
C PRO A 25 -15.16 41.93 -14.09
N THR A 26 -15.16 41.25 -15.24
CA THR A 26 -16.05 40.11 -15.49
C THR A 26 -15.82 39.01 -14.46
N ASP A 27 -16.92 38.49 -13.90
CA ASP A 27 -16.93 37.43 -12.89
C ASP A 27 -15.99 37.65 -11.70
N LEU A 28 -15.85 38.93 -11.31
CA LEU A 28 -15.09 39.36 -10.15
C LEU A 28 -16.00 40.08 -9.15
N TYR A 29 -16.05 39.58 -7.93
CA TYR A 29 -16.94 40.07 -6.87
C TYR A 29 -16.14 40.42 -5.61
N ALA A 30 -16.59 41.45 -4.92
CA ALA A 30 -16.10 41.76 -3.58
C ALA A 30 -16.83 40.88 -2.56
N GLU A 31 -16.09 40.02 -1.85
CA GLU A 31 -16.65 39.13 -0.82
C GLU A 31 -16.91 39.92 0.46
N LEU A 32 -18.17 39.94 0.91
CA LEU A 32 -18.59 40.54 2.16
C LEU A 32 -18.89 39.44 3.19
N VAL A 33 -18.23 39.49 4.34
CA VAL A 33 -18.43 38.56 5.46
C VAL A 33 -18.97 39.35 6.66
N PRO A 34 -19.90 38.81 7.48
CA PRO A 34 -20.39 39.49 8.67
C PRO A 34 -19.26 40.01 9.57
N GLY A 35 -19.23 41.33 9.79
CA GLY A 35 -18.18 41.96 10.60
C GLY A 35 -17.92 43.41 10.21
N ARG A 36 -17.07 44.10 10.99
CA ARG A 36 -16.73 45.51 10.74
C ARG A 36 -15.99 45.73 9.43
N GLU A 37 -15.11 44.79 9.06
CA GLU A 37 -14.25 44.87 7.88
C GLU A 37 -15.04 44.96 6.55
N ARG A 38 -16.27 44.44 6.50
CA ARG A 38 -17.07 44.43 5.27
C ARG A 38 -17.36 45.82 4.72
N HIS A 39 -17.50 46.84 5.57
CA HIS A 39 -17.85 48.20 5.11
C HIS A 39 -16.71 48.80 4.27
N GLY A 40 -15.46 48.49 4.60
CA GLY A 40 -14.29 48.91 3.82
C GLY A 40 -14.24 48.22 2.45
N VAL A 41 -14.51 46.91 2.43
CA VAL A 41 -14.59 46.12 1.18
C VAL A 41 -15.74 46.60 0.28
N LEU A 42 -16.92 46.84 0.85
CA LEU A 42 -18.09 47.36 0.12
C LEU A 42 -17.83 48.76 -0.45
N ALA A 43 -17.23 49.65 0.33
CA ALA A 43 -16.85 50.98 -0.15
C ALA A 43 -15.85 50.89 -1.32
N ALA A 44 -14.88 49.98 -1.25
CA ALA A 44 -13.93 49.74 -2.33
C ALA A 44 -14.63 49.18 -3.58
N ALA A 45 -15.51 48.19 -3.41
CA ALA A 45 -16.31 47.61 -4.50
C ALA A 45 -17.11 48.69 -5.26
N ARG A 46 -17.79 49.57 -4.52
CA ARG A 46 -18.53 50.71 -5.08
C ARG A 46 -17.64 51.67 -5.86
N ARG A 47 -16.45 52.03 -5.34
CA ARG A 47 -15.48 52.86 -6.07
C ARG A 47 -14.98 52.20 -7.35
N MET A 48 -14.85 50.87 -7.34
CA MET A 48 -14.39 50.10 -8.49
C MET A 48 -15.51 49.76 -9.49
N GLY A 49 -16.77 50.01 -9.17
CA GLY A 49 -17.91 49.57 -9.98
C GLY A 49 -18.03 48.05 -10.05
N LEU A 50 -17.63 47.34 -8.98
CA LEU A 50 -17.73 45.89 -8.89
C LEU A 50 -18.93 45.46 -8.03
N PRO A 51 -19.62 44.37 -8.41
CA PRO A 51 -20.65 43.78 -7.57
C PRO A 51 -20.05 43.19 -6.29
N ALA A 52 -20.87 43.11 -5.24
CA ALA A 52 -20.51 42.51 -3.96
C ALA A 52 -21.34 41.25 -3.72
N VAL A 53 -20.79 40.28 -2.98
CA VAL A 53 -21.45 39.01 -2.67
C VAL A 53 -21.29 38.71 -1.19
N ALA A 54 -22.38 38.32 -0.54
CA ALA A 54 -22.38 37.95 0.86
C ALA A 54 -21.97 36.47 1.04
N THR A 55 -20.98 36.21 1.89
CA THR A 55 -20.59 34.88 2.35
C THR A 55 -20.46 34.89 3.87
N ASN A 56 -20.21 33.73 4.47
CA ASN A 56 -20.06 33.60 5.92
C ASN A 56 -18.68 33.05 6.34
N ALA A 57 -17.73 32.95 5.39
CA ALA A 57 -16.38 32.40 5.60
C ALA A 57 -16.35 31.17 6.51
N VAL A 58 -17.22 30.19 6.21
CA VAL A 58 -17.49 29.04 7.06
C VAL A 58 -16.23 28.20 7.25
N ALA A 59 -15.85 27.94 8.51
CA ALA A 59 -14.73 27.09 8.90
C ALA A 59 -15.19 25.80 9.60
N PHE A 60 -16.41 25.78 10.15
CA PHE A 60 -16.98 24.64 10.86
C PHE A 60 -18.51 24.60 10.71
N ALA A 61 -19.14 23.45 11.00
CA ALA A 61 -20.57 23.27 10.76
C ALA A 61 -21.41 23.98 11.83
N ASN A 62 -21.14 23.71 13.11
CA ASN A 62 -21.96 24.20 14.22
C ASN A 62 -21.16 25.11 15.18
N PRO A 63 -21.80 26.01 15.94
CA PRO A 63 -21.11 26.89 16.89
C PRO A 63 -20.19 26.14 17.88
N GLU A 64 -20.62 24.98 18.36
CA GLU A 64 -19.88 24.14 19.32
C GLU A 64 -18.58 23.55 18.74
N ASP A 65 -18.46 23.45 17.41
CA ASP A 65 -17.26 22.93 16.74
C ASP A 65 -16.07 23.92 16.82
N TRP A 66 -16.27 25.15 17.30
CA TRP A 66 -15.19 26.13 17.43
C TRP A 66 -14.05 25.66 18.34
N ALA A 67 -14.37 24.94 19.43
CA ALA A 67 -13.33 24.36 20.30
C ALA A 67 -12.48 23.33 19.55
N ARG A 68 -13.11 22.51 18.69
CA ARG A 68 -12.42 21.54 17.83
C ARG A 68 -11.58 22.26 16.76
N HIS A 69 -12.09 23.34 16.17
CA HIS A 69 -11.33 24.17 15.23
C HIS A 69 -10.04 24.67 15.86
N ARG A 70 -10.11 25.22 17.07
CA ARG A 70 -8.93 25.69 17.81
C ARG A 70 -7.91 24.58 18.07
N LEU A 71 -8.39 23.42 18.47
CA LEU A 71 -7.57 22.23 18.69
C LEU A 71 -6.84 21.82 17.39
N LEU A 72 -7.55 21.74 16.26
CA LEU A 72 -6.97 21.43 14.95
C LEU A 72 -5.95 22.49 14.49
N VAL A 73 -6.20 23.77 14.75
CA VAL A 73 -5.24 24.86 14.48
C VAL A 73 -3.97 24.68 15.31
N ALA A 74 -4.10 24.40 16.62
CA ALA A 74 -2.94 24.17 17.48
C ALA A 74 -2.12 22.94 17.03
N ILE A 75 -2.80 21.86 16.61
CA ILE A 75 -2.15 20.68 16.01
C ILE A 75 -1.40 21.07 14.73
N GLY A 76 -2.04 21.80 13.82
CA GLY A 76 -1.47 22.21 12.54
C GLY A 76 -0.28 23.15 12.67
N GLN A 77 -0.28 24.01 13.69
CA GLN A 77 0.83 24.89 14.03
C GLN A 77 1.91 24.22 14.89
N ASN A 78 1.66 22.99 15.37
CA ASN A 78 2.52 22.29 16.31
C ASN A 78 2.80 23.11 17.59
N THR A 79 1.77 23.73 18.16
CA THR A 79 1.82 24.58 19.36
C THR A 79 0.81 24.12 20.42
N THR A 80 0.85 24.72 21.61
CA THR A 80 -0.12 24.44 22.67
C THR A 80 -1.37 25.33 22.56
N LEU A 81 -2.50 24.90 23.12
CA LEU A 81 -3.72 25.72 23.14
C LEU A 81 -3.51 27.05 23.88
N THR A 82 -2.75 27.03 24.98
CA THR A 82 -2.41 28.23 25.76
C THR A 82 -1.51 29.18 24.97
N ALA A 83 -0.53 28.65 24.22
CA ALA A 83 0.31 29.49 23.36
C ALA A 83 -0.49 30.08 22.20
N LEU A 84 -1.49 29.36 21.66
CA LEU A 84 -2.38 29.86 20.61
C LEU A 84 -3.23 31.05 21.09
N GLU A 85 -3.66 31.08 22.35
CA GLU A 85 -4.39 32.20 22.96
C GLU A 85 -3.50 33.44 23.17
N GLY A 86 -2.21 33.23 23.47
CA GLY A 86 -1.22 34.29 23.67
C GLY A 86 -0.53 34.80 22.40
N ALA A 87 -0.61 34.06 21.28
CA ALA A 87 0.10 34.34 20.02
C ALA A 87 -0.41 35.56 19.23
N HIS A 88 -1.23 36.41 19.85
CA HIS A 88 -1.55 37.73 19.30
C HIS A 88 -0.40 38.75 19.39
N ARG A 89 0.78 38.42 19.93
CA ARG A 89 1.85 39.41 20.14
C ARG A 89 3.20 39.17 19.46
N ASP A 90 3.86 38.00 19.48
CA ASP A 90 5.29 37.97 19.08
C ASP A 90 5.80 36.74 18.28
N ALA A 91 4.94 35.83 17.81
CA ALA A 91 5.39 34.72 16.96
C ALA A 91 4.86 34.87 15.51
N PRO A 92 5.69 34.71 14.47
CA PRO A 92 5.21 34.66 13.09
C PRO A 92 4.41 33.37 12.88
N LEU A 93 3.10 33.43 13.14
CA LEU A 93 2.16 32.36 12.85
C LEU A 93 2.19 32.07 11.35
N ARG A 94 2.17 30.78 10.97
CA ARG A 94 2.00 30.42 9.55
C ARG A 94 0.65 30.96 9.07
N PRO A 95 0.59 31.82 8.02
CA PRO A 95 -0.64 32.48 7.58
C PRO A 95 -1.79 31.52 7.25
N ARG A 96 -1.47 30.26 6.91
CA ARG A 96 -2.42 29.22 6.49
C ARG A 96 -3.23 28.60 7.65
N PHE A 97 -2.89 28.86 8.91
CA PHE A 97 -3.54 28.24 10.07
C PHE A 97 -3.99 29.27 11.10
N LEU A 98 -4.74 30.30 10.69
CA LEU A 98 -5.29 31.28 11.64
C LEU A 98 -6.55 30.74 12.33
N THR A 99 -6.70 31.07 13.61
CA THR A 99 -7.93 30.75 14.34
C THR A 99 -9.08 31.57 13.75
N SER A 100 -10.10 30.87 13.26
CA SER A 100 -11.31 31.51 12.73
C SER A 100 -12.18 31.98 13.90
N PRO A 101 -12.93 33.08 13.73
CA PRO A 101 -13.79 33.60 14.79
C PRO A 101 -14.89 32.58 15.15
N PRO A 102 -15.44 32.60 16.38
CA PRO A 102 -16.55 31.73 16.77
C PRO A 102 -17.77 31.81 15.86
N ALA A 103 -17.93 32.93 15.15
CA ALA A 103 -19.06 33.20 14.28
C ALA A 103 -18.93 32.59 12.86
N ALA A 104 -17.84 31.88 12.56
CA ALA A 104 -17.53 31.23 11.27
C ALA A 104 -18.15 29.81 11.14
N TRP A 105 -19.31 29.58 11.75
CA TRP A 105 -20.09 28.35 11.59
C TRP A 105 -21.09 28.49 10.44
N LEU A 106 -21.68 27.40 9.94
CA LEU A 106 -22.65 27.43 8.84
C LEU A 106 -24.01 27.99 9.31
N ARG A 107 -24.19 29.31 9.18
CA ARG A 107 -25.41 30.01 9.62
C ARG A 107 -26.64 29.69 8.76
N PRO A 108 -27.85 29.63 9.37
CA PRO A 108 -29.11 29.68 8.64
C PRO A 108 -29.22 30.94 7.78
N ALA A 109 -29.96 30.85 6.67
CA ALA A 109 -30.17 31.96 5.74
C ALA A 109 -30.77 33.21 6.42
N ALA A 110 -31.71 33.02 7.36
CA ALA A 110 -32.31 34.12 8.11
C ALA A 110 -31.27 34.90 8.94
N ASP A 111 -30.37 34.19 9.64
CA ASP A 111 -29.32 34.80 10.45
C ASP A 111 -28.30 35.54 9.59
N LEU A 112 -28.00 35.00 8.40
CA LEU A 112 -27.13 35.67 7.45
C LEU A 112 -27.80 36.92 6.88
N SER A 113 -29.09 36.86 6.54
CA SER A 113 -29.85 38.00 6.03
C SER A 113 -29.87 39.17 7.02
N HIS A 114 -30.11 38.90 8.30
CA HIS A 114 -30.04 39.91 9.36
C HIS A 114 -28.65 40.55 9.51
N ALA A 115 -27.59 39.88 9.04
CA ALA A 115 -26.23 40.41 9.07
C ALA A 115 -25.92 41.36 7.89
N PHE A 116 -26.81 41.49 6.90
CA PHE A 116 -26.63 42.34 5.71
C PHE A 116 -27.82 43.28 5.41
N PRO A 117 -28.31 44.08 6.38
CA PRO A 117 -29.43 45.01 6.16
C PRO A 117 -29.09 46.16 5.19
N ASP A 118 -27.80 46.46 5.04
CA ASP A 118 -27.23 47.58 4.27
C ASP A 118 -26.81 47.21 2.84
N CYS A 119 -26.89 45.91 2.48
CA CYS A 119 -26.53 45.40 1.15
C CYS A 119 -27.25 44.07 0.86
N PRO A 120 -28.60 44.04 0.82
CA PRO A 120 -29.36 42.83 0.51
C PRO A 120 -29.03 42.27 -0.88
N GLU A 121 -28.65 43.13 -1.84
CA GLU A 121 -28.23 42.73 -3.18
C GLU A 121 -27.03 41.77 -3.19
N ALA A 122 -26.17 41.81 -2.15
CA ALA A 122 -25.05 40.89 -2.02
C ALA A 122 -25.50 39.45 -1.70
N LEU A 123 -26.65 39.27 -1.05
CA LEU A 123 -27.25 37.95 -0.81
C LEU A 123 -27.84 37.39 -2.11
N THR A 124 -28.58 38.20 -2.85
CA THR A 124 -29.11 37.81 -4.17
C THR A 124 -27.99 37.42 -5.13
N ALA A 125 -26.88 38.16 -5.15
CA ALA A 125 -25.71 37.82 -5.96
C ALA A 125 -25.11 36.45 -5.58
N ALA A 126 -25.15 36.05 -4.31
CA ALA A 126 -24.68 34.72 -3.89
C ALA A 126 -25.56 33.59 -4.46
N GLU A 127 -26.88 33.78 -4.45
CA GLU A 127 -27.85 32.84 -5.03
C GLU A 127 -27.68 32.75 -6.56
N GLU A 128 -27.55 33.89 -7.24
CA GLU A 128 -27.32 33.93 -8.69
C GLU A 128 -26.01 33.22 -9.10
N ILE A 129 -24.94 33.40 -8.32
CA ILE A 129 -23.68 32.68 -8.55
C ILE A 129 -23.88 31.18 -8.36
N ALA A 130 -24.58 30.76 -7.30
CA ALA A 130 -24.87 29.35 -7.04
C ALA A 130 -25.66 28.72 -8.21
N ASP A 131 -26.66 29.41 -8.76
CA ASP A 131 -27.48 28.95 -9.89
C ASP A 131 -26.72 28.84 -11.22
N ARG A 132 -25.61 29.59 -11.34
CA ARG A 132 -24.70 29.55 -12.50
C ARG A 132 -23.68 28.42 -12.40
N CYS A 133 -23.34 27.96 -11.19
CA CYS A 133 -22.38 26.89 -10.94
C CYS A 133 -22.95 25.51 -11.30
N ARG A 134 -22.94 25.16 -12.60
CA ARG A 134 -23.54 23.91 -13.13
C ARG A 134 -22.53 22.80 -13.45
N TRP A 135 -21.24 23.06 -13.29
CA TRP A 135 -20.21 22.09 -13.61
C TRP A 135 -20.32 20.85 -12.72
N ARG A 136 -20.12 19.68 -13.31
CA ARG A 136 -20.08 18.40 -12.60
C ARG A 136 -18.79 17.67 -12.96
N ILE A 137 -18.20 17.01 -11.97
CA ILE A 137 -17.06 16.12 -12.19
C ILE A 137 -17.50 15.01 -13.15
N PRO A 138 -16.81 14.76 -14.26
CA PRO A 138 -17.14 13.69 -15.20
C PRO A 138 -16.75 12.33 -14.59
N LEU A 139 -17.67 11.73 -13.83
CA LEU A 139 -17.49 10.42 -13.19
C LEU A 139 -17.91 9.27 -14.13
N GLY A 140 -17.27 8.11 -13.98
CA GLY A 140 -17.70 6.85 -14.61
C GLY A 140 -17.24 6.59 -16.05
N ARG A 141 -16.39 7.45 -16.64
CA ARG A 141 -15.75 7.18 -17.94
C ARG A 141 -14.32 6.68 -17.73
N VAL A 142 -14.05 5.44 -18.14
CA VAL A 142 -12.70 4.86 -18.06
C VAL A 142 -11.71 5.62 -18.95
N VAL A 143 -10.55 5.94 -18.39
CA VAL A 143 -9.40 6.58 -19.05
C VAL A 143 -8.22 5.60 -18.97
N PRO A 144 -8.06 4.71 -19.97
CA PRO A 144 -6.99 3.72 -19.94
C PRO A 144 -5.62 4.37 -20.21
N PRO A 145 -4.52 3.78 -19.71
CA PRO A 145 -3.16 4.19 -20.05
C PRO A 145 -2.93 4.02 -21.55
N ARG A 146 -2.16 4.92 -22.16
CA ARG A 146 -1.82 4.87 -23.59
C ARG A 146 -0.33 5.07 -23.81
N MET A 147 0.31 4.11 -24.49
CA MET A 147 1.75 4.14 -24.75
C MET A 147 2.13 5.16 -25.84
N THR A 148 1.33 5.24 -26.90
CA THR A 148 1.53 6.13 -28.07
C THR A 148 0.19 6.54 -28.67
N ASP A 149 0.15 7.54 -29.55
CA ASP A 149 -1.07 7.91 -30.29
C ASP A 149 -1.38 6.97 -31.48
N ARG A 150 -0.74 5.80 -31.56
CA ARG A 150 -0.94 4.83 -32.64
C ARG A 150 -2.24 4.04 -32.46
N THR A 151 -2.75 3.50 -33.56
CA THR A 151 -4.01 2.75 -33.61
C THR A 151 -3.82 1.23 -33.70
N ASP A 152 -2.59 0.73 -33.69
CA ASP A 152 -2.25 -0.68 -33.91
C ASP A 152 -1.92 -1.46 -32.62
N ALA A 153 -2.30 -0.94 -31.45
CA ALA A 153 -2.01 -1.53 -30.14
C ALA A 153 -2.48 -2.99 -30.02
N PHE A 154 -3.64 -3.35 -30.59
CA PHE A 154 -4.15 -4.71 -30.54
C PHE A 154 -3.27 -5.70 -31.33
N GLU A 155 -2.87 -5.35 -32.56
CA GLU A 155 -2.02 -6.21 -33.38
C GLU A 155 -0.63 -6.37 -32.77
N GLN A 156 -0.07 -5.30 -32.21
CA GLN A 156 1.20 -5.36 -31.48
C GLN A 156 1.09 -6.26 -30.24
N LEU A 157 0.03 -6.13 -29.45
CA LEU A 157 -0.23 -6.98 -28.29
C LEU A 157 -0.31 -8.46 -28.71
N ARG A 158 -1.08 -8.75 -29.76
CA ARG A 158 -1.27 -10.10 -30.28
C ARG A 158 0.06 -10.71 -30.73
N ALA A 159 0.86 -9.97 -31.50
CA ALA A 159 2.18 -10.44 -31.94
C ALA A 159 3.12 -10.76 -30.77
N LEU A 160 3.19 -9.87 -29.76
CA LEU A 160 4.00 -10.07 -28.57
C LEU A 160 3.53 -11.26 -27.73
N ALA A 161 2.21 -11.44 -27.61
CA ALA A 161 1.63 -12.55 -26.85
C ALA A 161 1.92 -13.90 -27.51
N TYR A 162 1.85 -14.00 -28.84
CA TYR A 162 2.22 -15.21 -29.57
C TYR A 162 3.71 -15.53 -29.48
N ALA A 163 4.58 -14.53 -29.68
CA ALA A 163 6.02 -14.71 -29.50
C ALA A 163 6.36 -15.12 -28.06
N GLY A 164 5.62 -14.60 -27.08
CA GLY A 164 5.71 -15.01 -25.67
C GLY A 164 5.28 -16.46 -25.44
N ALA A 165 4.18 -16.88 -26.06
CA ALA A 165 3.67 -18.25 -25.97
C ALA A 165 4.68 -19.26 -26.54
N GLU A 166 5.29 -18.95 -27.67
CA GLU A 166 6.36 -19.78 -28.27
C GLU A 166 7.57 -19.90 -27.34
N ARG A 167 7.99 -18.79 -26.68
CA ARG A 167 9.10 -18.83 -25.71
C ARG A 167 8.79 -19.65 -24.46
N ARG A 168 7.56 -19.54 -23.93
CA ARG A 168 7.17 -20.13 -22.64
C ARG A 168 6.73 -21.60 -22.75
N TYR A 169 5.97 -21.94 -23.79
CA TYR A 169 5.43 -23.28 -24.01
C TYR A 169 6.21 -24.09 -25.04
N GLY A 170 7.11 -23.46 -25.81
CA GLY A 170 7.72 -24.06 -26.99
C GLY A 170 6.68 -24.20 -28.11
N THR A 171 5.98 -25.34 -28.13
CA THR A 171 4.90 -25.58 -29.10
C THR A 171 3.57 -25.12 -28.52
N VAL A 172 2.89 -24.19 -29.21
CA VAL A 172 1.59 -23.69 -28.77
C VAL A 172 0.49 -24.71 -29.09
N ALA A 173 0.15 -25.53 -28.09
CA ALA A 173 -0.91 -26.53 -28.15
C ALA A 173 -2.30 -25.87 -28.41
N PRO A 174 -3.29 -26.62 -28.96
CA PRO A 174 -4.63 -26.09 -29.22
C PRO A 174 -5.28 -25.44 -28.01
N VAL A 175 -5.23 -26.09 -26.84
CA VAL A 175 -5.80 -25.53 -25.59
C VAL A 175 -5.19 -24.18 -25.20
N THR A 176 -3.88 -24.00 -25.41
CA THR A 176 -3.18 -22.75 -25.14
C THR A 176 -3.55 -21.68 -26.15
N ARG A 177 -3.63 -22.05 -27.43
CA ARG A 177 -4.04 -21.15 -28.52
C ARG A 177 -5.46 -20.64 -28.32
N ASP A 178 -6.39 -21.54 -28.02
CA ASP A 178 -7.80 -21.22 -27.83
C ASP A 178 -7.99 -20.27 -26.64
N ARG A 179 -7.31 -20.55 -25.52
CA ARG A 179 -7.32 -19.64 -24.37
C ARG A 179 -6.68 -18.29 -24.71
N LEU A 180 -5.54 -18.27 -25.40
CA LEU A 180 -4.85 -17.04 -25.76
C LEU A 180 -5.72 -16.14 -26.65
N GLU A 181 -6.37 -16.70 -27.67
CA GLU A 181 -7.27 -15.96 -28.56
C GLU A 181 -8.53 -15.46 -27.84
N HIS A 182 -9.11 -16.27 -26.94
CA HIS A 182 -10.25 -15.85 -26.11
C HIS A 182 -9.90 -14.63 -25.24
N GLU A 183 -8.75 -14.68 -24.55
CA GLU A 183 -8.29 -13.56 -23.73
C GLU A 183 -8.00 -12.32 -24.55
N LEU A 184 -7.29 -12.46 -25.68
CA LEU A 184 -7.00 -11.36 -26.60
C LEU A 184 -8.29 -10.71 -27.11
N ALA A 185 -9.28 -11.50 -27.53
CA ALA A 185 -10.56 -10.99 -28.01
C ALA A 185 -11.26 -10.11 -26.95
N ILE A 186 -11.28 -10.55 -25.69
CA ILE A 186 -11.89 -9.79 -24.59
C ILE A 186 -11.09 -8.51 -24.29
N ILE A 187 -9.75 -8.58 -24.30
CA ILE A 187 -8.87 -7.42 -24.07
C ILE A 187 -9.07 -6.37 -25.18
N GLY A 188 -9.14 -6.80 -26.43
CA GLY A 188 -9.39 -5.94 -27.59
C GLY A 188 -10.77 -5.30 -27.55
N MET A 189 -11.82 -6.09 -27.29
CA MET A 189 -13.20 -5.60 -27.15
C MET A 189 -13.33 -4.54 -26.05
N LYS A 190 -12.61 -4.69 -24.94
CA LYS A 190 -12.64 -3.76 -23.80
C LYS A 190 -11.72 -2.54 -23.98
N GLY A 191 -10.89 -2.50 -25.02
CA GLY A 191 -9.97 -1.40 -25.28
C GLY A 191 -8.78 -1.34 -24.34
N PHE A 192 -8.34 -2.47 -23.77
CA PHE A 192 -7.22 -2.52 -22.82
C PHE A 192 -5.88 -2.91 -23.46
N SER A 193 -5.76 -2.95 -24.79
CA SER A 193 -4.51 -3.37 -25.44
C SER A 193 -3.32 -2.47 -25.08
N ASP A 194 -3.49 -1.15 -25.15
CA ASP A 194 -2.47 -0.18 -24.71
C ASP A 194 -2.06 -0.40 -23.25
N TYR A 195 -3.02 -0.73 -22.38
CA TYR A 195 -2.74 -0.94 -20.96
C TYR A 195 -1.78 -2.11 -20.75
N PHE A 196 -2.01 -3.25 -21.42
CA PHE A 196 -1.08 -4.39 -21.36
C PHE A 196 0.29 -4.05 -21.93
N LEU A 197 0.35 -3.27 -23.01
CA LEU A 197 1.61 -2.82 -23.60
C LEU A 197 2.39 -1.91 -22.63
N VAL A 198 1.70 -0.96 -21.97
CA VAL A 198 2.30 -0.08 -20.95
C VAL A 198 2.90 -0.91 -19.82
N VAL A 199 2.18 -1.90 -19.32
CA VAL A 199 2.65 -2.78 -18.24
C VAL A 199 3.81 -3.65 -18.71
N HIS A 200 3.75 -4.20 -19.92
CA HIS A 200 4.84 -4.98 -20.53
C HIS A 200 6.14 -4.16 -20.64
N ASP A 201 6.05 -2.89 -21.04
CA ASP A 201 7.17 -1.96 -21.11
C ASP A 201 7.76 -1.64 -19.71
N ILE A 202 6.90 -1.49 -18.69
CA ILE A 202 7.33 -1.28 -17.30
C ILE A 202 8.13 -2.49 -16.78
N VAL A 203 7.62 -3.72 -16.94
CA VAL A 203 8.30 -4.92 -16.41
C VAL A 203 9.62 -5.22 -17.13
N ALA A 204 9.78 -4.78 -18.38
CA ALA A 204 11.07 -4.86 -19.09
C ALA A 204 12.18 -4.02 -18.41
N HIS A 205 11.81 -3.01 -17.62
CA HIS A 205 12.74 -2.16 -16.86
C HIS A 205 12.91 -2.59 -15.39
N GLY A 206 12.25 -3.67 -14.98
CA GLY A 206 12.37 -4.31 -13.67
C GLY A 206 12.28 -5.82 -13.80
N PRO A 207 13.33 -6.50 -14.32
CA PRO A 207 13.24 -7.90 -14.76
C PRO A 207 12.96 -8.88 -13.61
N THR A 208 13.43 -8.59 -12.39
CA THR A 208 12.99 -9.32 -11.18
C THR A 208 11.70 -8.67 -10.68
N HIS A 209 10.56 -9.29 -10.95
CA HIS A 209 9.26 -8.78 -10.50
C HIS A 209 8.26 -9.91 -10.27
N CYS A 210 7.13 -9.57 -9.65
CA CYS A 210 6.01 -10.48 -9.46
C CYS A 210 4.70 -9.75 -9.77
N GLY A 211 4.01 -10.17 -10.83
CA GLY A 211 2.63 -9.75 -11.06
C GLY A 211 1.67 -10.49 -10.14
N ARG A 212 0.85 -9.75 -9.39
CA ARG A 212 0.00 -10.31 -8.32
C ARG A 212 -1.47 -9.90 -8.47
N GLY A 213 -2.33 -10.56 -7.71
CA GLY A 213 -3.77 -10.31 -7.81
C GLY A 213 -4.37 -11.11 -8.96
N SER A 214 -5.43 -10.61 -9.56
CA SER A 214 -6.13 -11.35 -10.61
C SER A 214 -5.37 -11.42 -11.94
N VAL A 215 -4.39 -10.54 -12.19
CA VAL A 215 -3.60 -10.54 -13.45
C VAL A 215 -2.90 -11.89 -13.71
N ALA A 216 -2.58 -12.65 -12.66
CA ALA A 216 -2.01 -13.98 -12.76
C ALA A 216 -2.92 -15.03 -13.43
N ASN A 217 -4.22 -14.75 -13.57
CA ASN A 217 -5.14 -15.65 -14.25
C ASN A 217 -5.12 -15.53 -15.79
N SER A 218 -4.29 -14.64 -16.34
CA SER A 218 -4.21 -14.38 -17.78
C SER A 218 -3.00 -15.06 -18.42
N VAL A 219 -3.26 -15.89 -19.44
CA VAL A 219 -2.23 -16.45 -20.32
C VAL A 219 -1.55 -15.33 -21.11
N VAL A 220 -2.27 -14.28 -21.53
CA VAL A 220 -1.67 -13.11 -22.18
C VAL A 220 -0.63 -12.45 -21.25
N SER A 221 -0.96 -12.23 -19.98
CA SER A 221 -0.02 -11.66 -19.01
C SER A 221 1.21 -12.55 -18.78
N TYR A 222 1.04 -13.87 -18.72
CA TYR A 222 2.14 -14.82 -18.60
C TYR A 222 3.07 -14.79 -19.84
N CYS A 223 2.50 -14.78 -21.04
CA CYS A 223 3.25 -14.72 -22.31
C CYS A 223 4.04 -13.42 -22.47
N LEU A 224 3.47 -12.29 -22.05
CA LEU A 224 4.16 -10.99 -22.02
C LEU A 224 5.22 -10.89 -20.92
N GLY A 225 5.27 -11.87 -20.02
CA GLY A 225 6.16 -11.87 -18.87
C GLY A 225 5.75 -10.90 -17.77
N ILE A 226 4.51 -10.42 -17.75
CA ILE A 226 3.93 -9.60 -16.66
C ILE A 226 3.75 -10.45 -15.39
N THR A 227 3.44 -11.74 -15.57
CA THR A 227 3.41 -12.75 -14.51
C THR A 227 4.36 -13.90 -14.83
N HIS A 228 4.70 -14.69 -13.83
CA HIS A 228 5.59 -15.86 -13.97
C HIS A 228 4.93 -17.18 -13.55
N VAL A 229 3.63 -17.15 -13.27
CA VAL A 229 2.80 -18.33 -13.02
C VAL A 229 2.10 -18.73 -14.30
N GLU A 230 2.20 -20.01 -14.63
CA GLU A 230 1.52 -20.60 -15.78
C GLU A 230 0.03 -20.84 -15.43
N PRO A 231 -0.93 -20.13 -16.05
CA PRO A 231 -2.31 -20.12 -15.58
C PRO A 231 -3.10 -21.40 -15.86
N LEU A 232 -2.82 -22.12 -16.94
CA LEU A 232 -3.59 -23.30 -17.33
C LEU A 232 -3.32 -24.48 -16.40
N GLY A 233 -2.05 -24.80 -16.16
CA GLY A 233 -1.60 -25.85 -15.25
C GLY A 233 -1.98 -25.58 -13.80
N ALA A 234 -1.96 -24.30 -13.38
CA ALA A 234 -2.42 -23.88 -12.06
C ALA A 234 -3.96 -23.80 -11.93
N GLY A 235 -4.73 -24.09 -12.99
CA GLY A 235 -6.18 -24.05 -12.98
C GLY A 235 -6.74 -22.66 -12.64
N LEU A 236 -6.16 -21.61 -13.22
CA LEU A 236 -6.52 -20.22 -12.98
C LEU A 236 -7.58 -19.71 -14.00
N LEU A 237 -8.54 -18.93 -13.50
CA LEU A 237 -9.72 -18.51 -14.25
C LEU A 237 -9.57 -17.08 -14.80
N PHE A 238 -9.50 -16.91 -16.12
CA PHE A 238 -9.31 -15.59 -16.73
C PHE A 238 -10.46 -14.63 -16.42
N GLU A 239 -11.69 -15.13 -16.35
CA GLU A 239 -12.89 -14.33 -16.09
C GLU A 239 -12.85 -13.64 -14.71
N ARG A 240 -12.03 -14.15 -13.78
CA ARG A 240 -11.72 -13.49 -12.51
C ARG A 240 -10.92 -12.20 -12.70
N PHE A 241 -10.09 -12.14 -13.73
CA PHE A 241 -9.34 -10.96 -14.12
C PHE A 241 -10.16 -10.03 -14.99
N LEU A 242 -10.69 -10.53 -16.11
CA LEU A 242 -11.45 -9.72 -17.04
C LEU A 242 -12.54 -10.57 -17.68
N ASN A 243 -13.76 -10.05 -17.71
CA ASN A 243 -14.88 -10.69 -18.39
C ASN A 243 -15.76 -9.64 -19.09
N PRO A 244 -16.60 -10.05 -20.06
CA PRO A 244 -17.45 -9.11 -20.81
C PRO A 244 -18.42 -8.31 -19.94
N ALA A 245 -18.95 -8.89 -18.86
CA ALA A 245 -19.94 -8.25 -18.01
C ALA A 245 -19.36 -7.23 -17.01
N ARG A 246 -18.04 -7.28 -16.75
CA ARG A 246 -17.35 -6.39 -15.82
C ARG A 246 -17.31 -4.95 -16.35
N THR A 247 -17.75 -3.99 -15.55
CA THR A 247 -17.73 -2.55 -15.92
C THR A 247 -16.49 -1.81 -15.40
N ASP A 248 -15.91 -2.30 -14.30
CA ASP A 248 -14.71 -1.75 -13.69
C ASP A 248 -13.42 -2.15 -14.44
N PRO A 249 -12.43 -1.25 -14.56
CA PRO A 249 -11.14 -1.57 -15.16
C PRO A 249 -10.40 -2.71 -14.44
N PRO A 250 -9.54 -3.46 -15.16
CA PRO A 250 -8.66 -4.43 -14.52
C PRO A 250 -7.52 -3.71 -13.76
N ASP A 251 -7.24 -4.17 -12.54
CA ASP A 251 -6.05 -3.76 -11.79
C ASP A 251 -4.88 -4.69 -12.12
N ILE A 252 -3.72 -4.11 -12.40
CA ILE A 252 -2.46 -4.84 -12.54
C ILE A 252 -1.49 -4.32 -11.48
N ASP A 253 -1.21 -5.19 -10.52
CA ASP A 253 -0.27 -4.94 -9.44
C ASP A 253 1.06 -5.65 -9.74
N LEU A 254 2.16 -4.92 -9.62
CA LEU A 254 3.51 -5.40 -9.82
C LEU A 254 4.36 -5.14 -8.58
N ASP A 255 4.96 -6.21 -8.05
CA ASP A 255 5.99 -6.11 -7.02
C ASP A 255 7.38 -6.13 -7.66
N PHE A 256 8.28 -5.27 -7.18
CA PHE A 256 9.71 -5.20 -7.55
C PHE A 256 10.58 -5.32 -6.29
N PRO A 257 11.88 -5.64 -6.39
CA PRO A 257 12.83 -5.42 -5.30
C PRO A 257 12.63 -4.03 -4.70
N TRP A 258 12.49 -3.97 -3.37
CA TRP A 258 12.09 -2.74 -2.68
C TRP A 258 12.99 -1.53 -2.95
N ASP A 259 14.28 -1.78 -3.23
CA ASP A 259 15.30 -0.79 -3.55
C ASP A 259 15.45 -0.48 -5.05
N GLU A 260 14.70 -1.16 -5.93
CA GLU A 260 14.62 -0.86 -7.37
C GLU A 260 13.33 -0.13 -7.77
N ARG A 261 12.31 -0.15 -6.92
CA ARG A 261 11.01 0.49 -7.18
C ARG A 261 11.15 1.95 -7.62
N ASP A 262 12.01 2.71 -6.97
CA ASP A 262 12.19 4.14 -7.28
C ASP A 262 12.82 4.35 -8.67
N ARG A 263 13.68 3.42 -9.13
CA ARG A 263 14.20 3.41 -10.49
C ARG A 263 13.11 3.11 -11.52
N VAL A 264 12.19 2.19 -11.23
CA VAL A 264 11.02 1.89 -12.07
C VAL A 264 10.08 3.10 -12.14
N LEU A 265 9.82 3.77 -11.01
CA LEU A 265 9.05 5.02 -10.99
C LEU A 265 9.73 6.13 -11.80
N ALA A 266 11.05 6.29 -11.66
CA ALA A 266 11.80 7.27 -12.44
C ALA A 266 11.71 6.98 -13.94
N TYR A 267 11.74 5.70 -14.34
CA TYR A 267 11.49 5.29 -15.71
C TYR A 267 10.09 5.71 -16.17
N VAL A 268 9.04 5.41 -15.40
CA VAL A 268 7.66 5.78 -15.74
C VAL A 268 7.52 7.30 -15.91
N PHE A 269 8.05 8.10 -15.00
CA PHE A 269 7.95 9.57 -15.09
C PHE A 269 8.81 10.17 -16.21
N ARG A 270 9.88 9.50 -16.65
CA ARG A 270 10.63 9.91 -17.85
C ARG A 270 9.88 9.52 -19.13
N ARG A 271 9.27 8.33 -19.15
CA ARG A 271 8.51 7.81 -20.29
C ARG A 271 7.19 8.56 -20.51
N TYR A 272 6.53 8.94 -19.42
CA TYR A 272 5.26 9.66 -19.36
C TYR A 272 5.44 10.95 -18.54
N PRO A 273 6.04 11.99 -19.15
CA PRO A 273 6.40 13.21 -18.43
C PRO A 273 5.16 13.96 -17.90
N PHE A 274 5.37 14.76 -16.87
CA PHE A 274 4.33 15.62 -16.30
C PHE A 274 3.66 16.48 -17.39
N PRO A 275 2.31 16.58 -17.43
CA PRO A 275 1.33 16.08 -16.45
C PRO A 275 0.65 14.75 -16.86
N ARG A 276 1.33 13.82 -17.54
CA ARG A 276 0.72 12.57 -18.06
C ARG A 276 0.70 11.40 -17.07
N ALA A 277 1.59 11.40 -16.08
CA ALA A 277 1.65 10.37 -15.06
C ALA A 277 1.83 10.98 -13.67
N ALA A 278 1.25 10.32 -12.66
CA ALA A 278 1.35 10.73 -11.27
C ALA A 278 1.12 9.56 -10.32
N MET A 279 1.65 9.70 -9.10
CA MET A 279 1.26 8.85 -7.99
C MET A 279 -0.19 9.13 -7.57
N VAL A 280 -0.85 8.15 -6.97
CA VAL A 280 -2.13 8.30 -6.27
C VAL A 280 -1.88 8.77 -4.83
N ALA A 281 -2.76 9.61 -4.27
CA ALA A 281 -2.64 10.01 -2.87
C ALA A 281 -3.26 8.97 -1.91
N ASN A 282 -2.91 9.11 -0.64
CA ASN A 282 -3.60 8.52 0.49
C ASN A 282 -4.17 9.65 1.34
N HIS A 283 -5.45 9.59 1.65
CA HIS A 283 -6.08 10.51 2.59
C HIS A 283 -5.86 10.00 4.01
N ASN A 284 -4.84 10.53 4.70
CA ASN A 284 -4.55 10.10 6.06
C ASN A 284 -5.45 10.83 7.04
N CYS A 285 -6.42 10.11 7.59
CA CYS A 285 -7.25 10.61 8.68
C CYS A 285 -6.66 10.27 10.05
N PHE A 286 -7.07 11.00 11.08
CA PHE A 286 -6.73 10.65 12.45
C PHE A 286 -7.28 9.27 12.81
N ARG A 287 -6.41 8.42 13.37
CA ARG A 287 -6.79 7.21 14.09
C ARG A 287 -6.71 7.45 15.59
N LEU A 288 -7.42 6.65 16.37
CA LEU A 288 -7.59 6.83 17.82
C LEU A 288 -6.28 7.15 18.57
N ARG A 289 -5.23 6.32 18.43
CA ARG A 289 -3.93 6.56 19.08
C ARG A 289 -3.26 7.87 18.64
N GLY A 290 -3.42 8.25 17.36
CA GLY A 290 -2.87 9.47 16.80
C GLY A 290 -3.63 10.71 17.26
N ALA A 291 -4.96 10.64 17.31
CA ALA A 291 -5.81 11.70 17.84
C ALA A 291 -5.46 12.00 19.30
N LEU A 292 -5.45 10.98 20.17
CA LEU A 292 -5.11 11.15 21.58
C LEU A 292 -3.72 11.73 21.79
N ARG A 293 -2.72 11.27 21.00
CA ARG A 293 -1.36 11.80 21.02
C ARG A 293 -1.34 13.31 20.73
N GLU A 294 -2.00 13.74 19.65
CA GLU A 294 -1.99 15.14 19.24
C GLU A 294 -2.73 16.02 20.25
N VAL A 295 -3.87 15.56 20.79
CA VAL A 295 -4.59 16.27 21.86
C VAL A 295 -3.70 16.45 23.09
N ALA A 296 -3.10 15.37 23.59
CA ALA A 296 -2.21 15.45 24.76
C ALA A 296 -0.99 16.36 24.52
N LYS A 297 -0.44 16.35 23.30
CA LYS A 297 0.68 17.22 22.90
C LYS A 297 0.29 18.70 22.95
N VAL A 298 -0.89 19.04 22.41
CA VAL A 298 -1.42 20.40 22.39
C VAL A 298 -1.76 20.91 23.80
N HIS A 299 -2.12 20.00 24.72
CA HIS A 299 -2.26 20.30 26.15
C HIS A 299 -0.92 20.28 26.92
N GLY A 300 0.22 20.18 26.22
CA GLY A 300 1.56 20.32 26.81
C GLY A 300 2.11 19.09 27.54
N ARG A 301 1.59 17.89 27.29
CA ARG A 301 2.08 16.67 27.96
C ARG A 301 3.46 16.24 27.46
N PRO A 302 4.37 15.78 28.33
CA PRO A 302 5.69 15.28 27.93
C PRO A 302 5.61 14.07 26.99
N ALA A 303 6.53 13.98 26.02
CA ALA A 303 6.56 12.90 25.04
C ALA A 303 6.70 11.50 25.66
N GLY A 304 7.41 11.38 26.78
CA GLY A 304 7.54 10.13 27.54
C GLY A 304 6.20 9.63 28.06
N GLU A 305 5.43 10.49 28.72
CA GLU A 305 4.08 10.20 29.23
C GLU A 305 3.13 9.81 28.08
N ILE A 306 3.13 10.58 26.99
CA ILE A 306 2.28 10.28 25.84
C ILE A 306 2.60 8.91 25.22
N ARG A 307 3.89 8.57 25.07
CA ARG A 307 4.30 7.25 24.56
C ARG A 307 3.83 6.13 25.48
N GLU A 308 3.92 6.33 26.79
CA GLU A 308 3.57 5.33 27.79
C GLU A 308 2.07 5.01 27.77
N VAL A 309 1.22 6.02 27.63
CA VAL A 309 -0.23 5.85 27.49
C VAL A 309 -0.59 5.26 26.12
N THR A 310 -0.09 5.83 25.02
CA THR A 310 -0.53 5.44 23.67
C THR A 310 -0.09 4.04 23.25
N ARG A 311 1.01 3.50 23.81
CA ARG A 311 1.48 2.13 23.54
C ARG A 311 0.60 1.06 24.20
N ARG A 312 -0.07 1.39 25.32
CA ARG A 312 -0.94 0.47 26.08
C ARG A 312 -2.32 0.29 25.48
N ILE A 313 -2.77 1.20 24.62
CA ILE A 313 -4.04 1.07 23.91
C ILE A 313 -4.00 -0.25 23.11
N PRO A 314 -4.94 -1.18 23.31
CA PRO A 314 -4.92 -2.46 22.61
C PRO A 314 -5.09 -2.26 21.10
N TRP A 315 -4.63 -3.23 20.30
CA TRP A 315 -4.79 -3.19 18.84
C TRP A 315 -6.24 -3.42 18.41
N TYR A 316 -6.99 -4.19 19.20
CA TYR A 316 -8.42 -4.43 19.05
C TYR A 316 -9.14 -3.90 20.28
N HIS A 317 -10.22 -3.15 20.08
CA HIS A 317 -11.14 -2.72 21.12
C HIS A 317 -12.55 -2.70 20.50
N GLU A 318 -13.55 -3.07 21.29
CA GLU A 318 -14.92 -3.26 20.81
C GLU A 318 -15.76 -2.01 21.03
N GLY A 319 -15.59 -0.99 20.19
CA GLY A 319 -16.51 0.16 20.12
C GLY A 319 -16.71 0.97 21.41
N GLU A 320 -16.04 0.62 22.51
CA GLU A 320 -16.12 1.30 23.78
C GLU A 320 -15.48 2.70 23.70
N PRO A 321 -16.02 3.71 24.40
CA PRO A 321 -15.41 5.02 24.47
C PRO A 321 -13.97 4.93 25.01
N LEU A 322 -13.05 5.69 24.41
CA LEU A 322 -11.64 5.72 24.78
C LEU A 322 -11.46 6.14 26.24
N ALA A 323 -12.28 7.07 26.73
CA ALA A 323 -12.23 7.47 28.14
C ALA A 323 -12.52 6.31 29.09
N SER A 324 -13.44 5.41 28.70
CA SER A 324 -13.75 4.18 29.45
C SER A 324 -12.59 3.19 29.36
N LEU A 325 -12.07 2.96 28.15
CA LEU A 325 -10.93 2.07 27.91
C LEU A 325 -9.72 2.45 28.77
N LEU A 326 -9.37 3.74 28.85
CA LEU A 326 -8.26 4.21 29.69
C LEU A 326 -8.48 3.97 31.19
N ALA A 327 -9.73 3.92 31.64
CA ALA A 327 -10.08 3.74 33.04
C ALA A 327 -10.19 2.26 33.46
N THR A 328 -10.67 1.39 32.57
CA THR A 328 -11.04 0.01 32.92
C THR A 328 -10.12 -1.05 32.36
N HIS A 329 -9.41 -0.78 31.26
CA HIS A 329 -8.70 -1.83 30.54
C HIS A 329 -7.44 -2.29 31.31
N PRO A 330 -7.19 -3.63 31.42
CA PRO A 330 -6.08 -4.18 32.21
C PRO A 330 -4.70 -3.58 31.89
N ASN A 331 -4.43 -3.24 30.63
CA ASN A 331 -3.18 -2.59 30.22
C ASN A 331 -2.86 -1.28 30.95
N PHE A 332 -3.85 -0.61 31.54
CA PHE A 332 -3.68 0.64 32.30
C PHE A 332 -3.73 0.42 33.82
N GLN A 333 -3.94 -0.81 34.30
CA GLN A 333 -3.87 -1.10 35.73
C GLN A 333 -2.48 -0.79 36.29
N GLY A 334 -2.45 -0.14 37.46
CA GLY A 334 -1.21 0.27 38.12
C GLY A 334 -0.54 1.52 37.52
N LEU A 335 -1.11 2.13 36.49
CA LEU A 335 -0.68 3.44 36.00
C LEU A 335 -1.45 4.54 36.74
N ASP A 336 -0.76 5.38 37.49
CA ASP A 336 -1.36 6.59 38.08
C ASP A 336 -1.59 7.64 36.98
N LEU A 337 -2.66 7.46 36.23
CA LEU A 337 -3.00 8.30 35.09
C LEU A 337 -3.76 9.55 35.56
N PRO A 338 -3.26 10.77 35.29
CA PRO A 338 -3.98 11.98 35.66
C PRO A 338 -5.40 12.01 35.08
N LYS A 339 -6.38 12.49 35.85
CA LYS A 339 -7.79 12.62 35.42
C LYS A 339 -7.95 13.38 34.09
N ALA A 340 -7.03 14.28 33.78
CA ALA A 340 -6.98 15.03 32.52
C ALA A 340 -6.99 14.12 31.26
N TRP A 341 -6.43 12.91 31.34
CA TRP A 341 -6.43 11.97 30.22
C TRP A 341 -7.82 11.49 29.80
N GLN A 342 -8.79 11.45 30.72
CA GLN A 342 -10.18 11.19 30.36
C GLN A 342 -10.78 12.36 29.56
N GLY A 343 -10.39 13.59 29.86
CA GLY A 343 -10.74 14.78 29.08
C GLY A 343 -10.12 14.71 27.67
N PHE A 344 -8.82 14.42 27.59
CA PHE A 344 -8.12 14.27 26.31
C PHE A 344 -8.72 13.17 25.44
N ALA A 345 -9.18 12.08 26.05
CA ALA A 345 -9.87 11.01 25.33
C ALA A 345 -11.18 11.48 24.70
N ARG A 346 -12.02 12.22 25.45
CA ARG A 346 -13.28 12.79 24.94
C ARG A 346 -13.05 13.82 23.83
N GLU A 347 -11.98 14.61 23.92
CA GLU A 347 -11.60 15.56 22.87
C GLU A 347 -11.03 14.87 21.62
N ALA A 348 -10.35 13.73 21.79
CA ALA A 348 -9.73 12.98 20.69
C ALA A 348 -10.74 12.16 19.87
N GLU A 349 -11.80 11.64 20.49
CA GLU A 349 -12.80 10.79 19.83
C GLU A 349 -13.41 11.45 18.58
N PRO A 350 -13.90 12.71 18.62
CA PRO A 350 -14.45 13.38 17.44
C PRO A 350 -13.42 13.69 16.35
N LEU A 351 -12.12 13.61 16.64
CA LEU A 351 -11.09 13.77 15.62
C LEU A 351 -10.92 12.51 14.77
N VAL A 352 -11.33 11.33 15.25
CA VAL A 352 -11.15 10.08 14.51
C VAL A 352 -11.90 10.13 13.18
N GLY A 353 -11.19 9.88 12.08
CA GLY A 353 -11.74 9.98 10.73
C GLY A 353 -11.62 11.37 10.08
N VAL A 354 -11.28 12.42 10.84
CA VAL A 354 -11.00 13.75 10.27
C VAL A 354 -9.72 13.70 9.42
N PRO A 355 -9.73 14.24 8.19
CA PRO A 355 -8.53 14.32 7.34
C PRO A 355 -7.40 15.11 8.01
N ARG A 356 -6.17 14.59 7.94
CA ARG A 356 -4.97 15.25 8.49
C ARG A 356 -4.03 15.76 7.40
N HIS A 357 -3.67 14.89 6.46
CA HIS A 357 -2.76 15.24 5.35
C HIS A 357 -2.83 14.18 4.25
N LEU A 358 -2.40 14.57 3.06
CA LEU A 358 -2.15 13.66 1.95
C LEU A 358 -0.78 12.99 2.13
N SER A 359 -0.67 11.71 1.81
CA SER A 359 0.61 11.03 1.60
C SER A 359 0.56 10.28 0.27
N LEU A 360 1.68 9.69 -0.15
CA LEU A 360 1.70 8.88 -1.37
C LEU A 360 1.08 7.50 -1.14
N HIS A 361 0.30 7.01 -2.09
CA HIS A 361 -0.08 5.60 -2.16
C HIS A 361 1.19 4.74 -2.27
N PRO A 362 1.29 3.61 -1.55
CA PRO A 362 2.49 2.78 -1.54
C PRO A 362 2.87 2.21 -2.91
N GLY A 363 1.93 2.13 -3.87
CA GLY A 363 2.24 1.70 -5.23
C GLY A 363 1.52 2.43 -6.35
N GLY A 364 0.47 3.21 -6.05
CA GLY A 364 -0.52 3.58 -7.05
C GLY A 364 0.02 4.63 -7.99
N VAL A 365 0.04 4.32 -9.28
CA VAL A 365 0.40 5.20 -10.37
C VAL A 365 -0.74 5.23 -11.38
N VAL A 366 -1.04 6.42 -11.88
CA VAL A 366 -1.98 6.62 -12.99
C VAL A 366 -1.22 7.20 -14.18
N ILE A 367 -1.58 6.75 -15.37
CA ILE A 367 -1.04 7.22 -16.64
C ILE A 367 -2.23 7.50 -17.56
N VAL A 368 -2.25 8.68 -18.17
CA VAL A 368 -3.33 9.11 -19.06
C VAL A 368 -2.81 9.43 -20.48
N PRO A 369 -3.68 9.38 -21.50
CA PRO A 369 -3.31 9.76 -22.87
C PRO A 369 -2.97 11.25 -22.99
N THR A 370 -3.70 12.13 -22.27
CA THR A 370 -3.57 13.59 -22.33
C THR A 370 -3.03 14.16 -21.02
N ALA A 371 -3.56 15.26 -20.48
CA ALA A 371 -3.12 15.85 -19.22
C ALA A 371 -3.97 15.35 -18.05
N LEU A 372 -3.34 14.94 -16.94
CA LEU A 372 -4.05 14.57 -15.72
C LEU A 372 -4.92 15.71 -15.18
N THR A 373 -4.53 16.96 -15.43
CA THR A 373 -5.28 18.16 -15.01
C THR A 373 -6.65 18.28 -15.68
N ASP A 374 -6.90 17.58 -16.79
CA ASP A 374 -8.21 17.51 -17.43
C ASP A 374 -9.20 16.64 -16.62
N HIS A 375 -8.68 15.83 -15.70
CA HIS A 375 -9.43 14.83 -14.95
C HIS A 375 -9.42 15.09 -13.44
N VAL A 376 -8.25 15.43 -12.88
CA VAL A 376 -8.02 15.46 -11.44
C VAL A 376 -7.01 16.55 -11.04
N PRO A 377 -7.14 17.13 -9.83
CA PRO A 377 -6.15 18.07 -9.30
C PRO A 377 -4.83 17.38 -8.94
N LEU A 378 -3.72 18.08 -9.17
CA LEU A 378 -2.36 17.60 -8.91
C LEU A 378 -1.71 18.40 -7.78
N GLU A 379 -0.77 17.77 -7.08
CA GLU A 379 0.23 18.43 -6.24
C GLU A 379 1.61 17.77 -6.44
N ARG A 380 2.67 18.40 -5.92
CA ARG A 380 4.02 17.82 -5.94
C ARG A 380 4.32 17.22 -4.58
N ALA A 381 4.74 15.96 -4.56
CA ALA A 381 5.19 15.32 -3.34
C ALA A 381 6.61 15.75 -2.96
N VAL A 382 6.91 15.73 -1.66
CA VAL A 382 8.26 15.99 -1.11
C VAL A 382 9.22 14.82 -1.36
N LYS A 383 8.70 13.66 -1.82
CA LYS A 383 9.50 12.47 -2.09
C LYS A 383 10.56 12.77 -3.16
N VAL A 384 11.79 12.39 -2.84
CA VAL A 384 12.92 12.31 -3.77
C VAL A 384 13.06 10.85 -4.19
N LEU A 385 13.25 10.60 -5.50
CA LEU A 385 13.48 9.25 -6.01
C LEU A 385 14.95 8.89 -5.93
N ASP A 386 15.26 7.74 -5.35
CA ASP A 386 16.62 7.23 -5.33
C ASP A 386 17.14 7.01 -6.77
N GLY A 387 18.32 7.56 -7.07
CA GLY A 387 18.92 7.52 -8.41
C GLY A 387 18.30 8.47 -9.45
N ALA A 388 17.32 9.29 -9.06
CA ALA A 388 16.73 10.34 -9.92
C ALA A 388 16.23 11.55 -9.10
N PRO A 389 17.10 12.20 -8.28
CA PRO A 389 16.68 13.28 -7.39
C PRO A 389 16.18 14.54 -8.12
N GLU A 390 16.50 14.67 -9.41
CA GLU A 390 16.06 15.76 -10.28
C GLU A 390 14.57 15.66 -10.69
N LEU A 391 13.99 14.46 -10.60
CA LEU A 391 12.60 14.23 -10.99
C LEU A 391 11.66 14.57 -9.83
N ALA A 392 10.79 15.56 -10.05
CA ALA A 392 9.67 15.79 -9.14
C ALA A 392 8.68 14.62 -9.21
N VAL A 393 8.11 14.23 -8.08
CA VAL A 393 7.07 13.20 -8.00
C VAL A 393 5.69 13.88 -8.01
N PRO A 394 4.97 13.90 -9.15
CA PRO A 394 3.60 14.39 -9.17
C PRO A 394 2.67 13.40 -8.47
N VAL A 395 1.63 13.93 -7.82
CA VAL A 395 0.59 13.14 -7.15
C VAL A 395 -0.78 13.74 -7.44
N ILE A 396 -1.77 12.91 -7.72
CA ILE A 396 -3.18 13.32 -7.81
C ILE A 396 -3.73 13.48 -6.39
N GLN A 397 -4.54 14.49 -6.12
CA GLN A 397 -5.06 14.71 -4.76
C GLN A 397 -6.17 13.72 -4.38
N PHE A 398 -6.64 12.92 -5.33
CA PHE A 398 -7.63 11.86 -5.08
C PHE A 398 -6.94 10.63 -4.50
N GLU A 399 -7.62 9.99 -3.55
CA GLU A 399 -7.20 8.68 -3.07
C GLU A 399 -7.67 7.58 -4.04
N LYS A 400 -7.38 6.32 -3.70
CA LYS A 400 -7.67 5.15 -4.52
C LYS A 400 -9.10 5.15 -5.09
N ASP A 401 -10.13 5.20 -4.24
CA ASP A 401 -11.52 5.06 -4.68
C ASP A 401 -11.94 6.30 -5.51
N GLY A 402 -11.52 7.51 -5.10
CA GLY A 402 -11.72 8.73 -5.88
C GLY A 402 -11.04 8.73 -7.26
N ALA A 403 -9.87 8.09 -7.39
CA ALA A 403 -9.19 7.93 -8.67
C ALA A 403 -9.95 6.96 -9.60
N GLU A 404 -10.47 5.86 -9.05
CA GLU A 404 -11.33 4.91 -9.75
C GLU A 404 -12.65 5.58 -10.20
N ASP A 405 -13.29 6.38 -9.33
CA ASP A 405 -14.52 7.13 -9.64
C ASP A 405 -14.30 8.16 -10.76
N ALA A 406 -13.12 8.78 -10.80
CA ALA A 406 -12.67 9.64 -11.89
C ALA A 406 -12.32 8.87 -13.19
N GLY A 407 -12.43 7.53 -13.16
CA GLY A 407 -12.21 6.65 -14.29
C GLY A 407 -10.75 6.36 -14.60
N LEU A 408 -9.81 6.79 -13.74
CA LEU A 408 -8.38 6.55 -13.94
C LEU A 408 -8.05 5.09 -13.66
N VAL A 409 -7.33 4.46 -14.57
CA VAL A 409 -6.83 3.09 -14.38
C VAL A 409 -5.53 3.13 -13.59
N LYS A 410 -5.52 2.46 -12.44
CA LYS A 410 -4.38 2.42 -11.53
C LYS A 410 -3.47 1.23 -11.84
N ILE A 411 -2.17 1.49 -11.82
CA ILE A 411 -1.10 0.49 -11.83
C ILE A 411 -0.40 0.57 -10.47
N ASP A 412 -0.38 -0.52 -9.70
CA ASP A 412 0.38 -0.51 -8.45
C ASP A 412 1.81 -1.02 -8.70
N LEU A 413 2.80 -0.13 -8.50
CA LEU A 413 4.23 -0.44 -8.52
C LEU A 413 4.75 -0.51 -7.08
N LEU A 414 4.90 -1.71 -6.56
CA LEU A 414 5.16 -1.98 -5.14
C LEU A 414 6.59 -2.44 -4.89
N GLY A 415 7.08 -2.20 -3.68
CA GLY A 415 8.37 -2.69 -3.21
C GLY A 415 8.20 -3.95 -2.36
N ASN A 416 8.91 -5.01 -2.71
CA ASN A 416 8.88 -6.30 -2.02
C ASN A 416 10.31 -6.70 -1.63
N ARG A 417 10.52 -6.94 -0.32
CA ARG A 417 11.82 -7.33 0.22
C ARG A 417 12.26 -8.71 -0.25
N SER A 418 11.34 -9.66 -0.42
CA SER A 418 11.69 -11.01 -0.87
C SER A 418 12.26 -11.03 -2.27
N LEU A 419 11.76 -10.18 -3.18
CA LEU A 419 12.32 -10.08 -4.52
C LEU A 419 13.76 -9.53 -4.47
N ALA A 420 14.05 -8.61 -3.56
CA ALA A 420 15.42 -8.17 -3.31
C ALA A 420 16.30 -9.28 -2.71
N VAL A 421 15.77 -10.08 -1.78
CA VAL A 421 16.48 -11.26 -1.25
C VAL A 421 16.84 -12.23 -2.36
N ILE A 422 15.90 -12.58 -3.23
CA ILE A 422 16.11 -13.50 -4.34
C ILE A 422 17.14 -12.93 -5.32
N ARG A 423 16.97 -11.67 -5.75
CA ARG A 423 17.92 -10.98 -6.63
C ARG A 423 19.33 -10.98 -6.05
N ASP A 424 19.47 -10.58 -4.78
CA ASP A 424 20.77 -10.46 -4.12
C ASP A 424 21.42 -11.84 -3.91
N ALA A 425 20.64 -12.87 -3.58
CA ALA A 425 21.13 -14.24 -3.45
C ALA A 425 21.55 -14.82 -4.81
N ILE A 426 20.76 -14.64 -5.88
CA ILE A 426 21.15 -15.05 -7.23
C ILE A 426 22.44 -14.35 -7.66
N ARG A 427 22.58 -13.05 -7.38
CA ARG A 427 23.83 -12.31 -7.65
C ARG A 427 25.01 -12.92 -6.87
N ALA A 428 24.86 -13.17 -5.58
CA ALA A 428 25.91 -13.75 -4.75
C ALA A 428 26.30 -15.16 -5.23
N VAL A 429 25.34 -15.99 -5.60
CA VAL A 429 25.59 -17.33 -6.17
C VAL A 429 26.39 -17.22 -7.47
N ARG A 430 26.02 -16.29 -8.35
CA ARG A 430 26.76 -16.04 -9.59
C ARG A 430 28.19 -15.60 -9.33
N GLU A 431 28.40 -14.70 -8.37
CA GLU A 431 29.73 -14.18 -8.01
C GLU A 431 30.61 -15.25 -7.35
N ASN A 432 30.05 -16.08 -6.47
CA ASN A 432 30.79 -17.10 -5.72
C ASN A 432 31.05 -18.38 -6.55
N THR A 433 30.14 -18.75 -7.45
CA THR A 433 30.14 -20.07 -8.12
C THR A 433 30.16 -20.01 -9.64
N GLY A 434 29.89 -18.86 -10.24
CA GLY A 434 29.68 -18.70 -11.68
C GLY A 434 28.33 -19.20 -12.20
N ARG A 435 27.49 -19.85 -11.37
CA ARG A 435 26.18 -20.36 -11.78
C ARG A 435 25.20 -19.20 -12.01
N GLN A 436 24.59 -19.19 -13.19
CA GLN A 436 23.45 -18.32 -13.50
C GLN A 436 22.15 -19.03 -13.12
N ILE A 437 21.28 -18.36 -12.37
CA ILE A 437 19.96 -18.85 -11.99
C ILE A 437 18.91 -17.95 -12.66
N ASP A 438 17.98 -18.57 -13.39
CA ASP A 438 16.82 -17.86 -13.95
C ASP A 438 15.69 -17.85 -12.92
N TYR A 439 15.37 -16.66 -12.42
CA TYR A 439 14.28 -16.43 -11.46
C TYR A 439 12.89 -16.77 -12.03
N THR A 440 12.72 -16.74 -13.36
CA THR A 440 11.44 -17.02 -14.01
C THR A 440 11.23 -18.51 -14.33
N SER A 441 12.23 -19.35 -14.05
CA SER A 441 12.16 -20.79 -14.23
C SER A 441 11.19 -21.45 -13.25
N GLN A 442 10.60 -22.58 -13.65
CA GLN A 442 9.79 -23.44 -12.78
C GLN A 442 10.61 -24.51 -12.05
N GLU A 443 11.88 -24.72 -12.44
CA GLU A 443 12.75 -25.78 -11.90
C GLU A 443 12.90 -25.76 -10.37
N ALA A 444 12.84 -24.57 -9.76
CA ALA A 444 12.89 -24.40 -8.31
C ALA A 444 11.78 -25.17 -7.58
N GLY A 445 10.60 -25.29 -8.19
CA GLY A 445 9.47 -26.03 -7.64
C GLY A 445 9.66 -27.55 -7.69
N ASP A 446 10.52 -28.06 -8.58
CA ASP A 446 10.74 -29.49 -8.78
C ASP A 446 11.93 -30.06 -8.02
N ASP A 447 12.82 -29.20 -7.54
CA ASP A 447 14.00 -29.56 -6.77
C ASP A 447 13.66 -30.39 -5.51
N PRO A 448 14.19 -31.62 -5.36
CA PRO A 448 13.92 -32.48 -4.21
C PRO A 448 14.29 -31.86 -2.86
N ALA A 449 15.37 -31.07 -2.80
CA ALA A 449 15.81 -30.43 -1.56
C ALA A 449 14.83 -29.32 -1.13
N THR A 450 14.36 -28.53 -2.10
CA THR A 450 13.28 -27.55 -1.92
C THR A 450 12.00 -28.20 -1.40
N LYS A 451 11.54 -29.28 -2.05
CA LYS A 451 10.38 -30.06 -1.61
C LYS A 451 10.54 -30.60 -0.18
N ALA A 452 11.73 -31.04 0.21
CA ALA A 452 12.01 -31.54 1.55
C ALA A 452 11.87 -30.44 2.64
N LEU A 453 12.29 -29.21 2.33
CA LEU A 453 12.14 -28.08 3.25
C LEU A 453 10.67 -27.70 3.47
N PHE A 454 9.86 -27.69 2.41
CA PHE A 454 8.42 -27.45 2.55
C PHE A 454 7.73 -28.56 3.36
N ARG A 455 8.02 -29.84 3.07
CA ARG A 455 7.48 -31.00 3.81
C ARG A 455 7.80 -30.98 5.30
N SER A 456 8.92 -30.38 5.68
CA SER A 456 9.35 -30.28 7.08
C SER A 456 9.00 -28.93 7.74
N GLY A 457 8.44 -27.98 7.00
CA GLY A 457 8.11 -26.63 7.50
C GLY A 457 9.35 -25.79 7.85
N GLN A 458 10.51 -26.12 7.29
CA GLN A 458 11.78 -25.42 7.50
C GLN A 458 11.93 -24.26 6.51
N THR A 459 11.02 -23.30 6.57
CA THR A 459 10.88 -22.21 5.59
C THR A 459 11.15 -20.82 6.20
N MET A 460 11.97 -20.76 7.26
CA MET A 460 12.38 -19.47 7.82
C MET A 460 13.22 -18.68 6.80
N GLY A 461 12.91 -17.40 6.62
CA GLY A 461 13.43 -16.54 5.55
C GLY A 461 12.71 -16.70 4.19
N VAL A 462 11.90 -17.74 4.00
CA VAL A 462 11.17 -17.99 2.74
C VAL A 462 9.86 -17.23 2.76
N PHE A 463 9.73 -16.26 1.85
CA PHE A 463 8.54 -15.42 1.74
C PHE A 463 7.25 -16.23 1.63
N TYR A 464 6.17 -15.66 2.16
CA TYR A 464 4.81 -16.18 2.15
C TYR A 464 4.58 -17.48 2.97
N THR A 465 5.64 -18.24 3.25
CA THR A 465 5.58 -19.52 3.99
C THR A 465 6.34 -19.51 5.32
N GLU A 466 6.81 -18.34 5.77
CA GLU A 466 7.68 -18.20 6.95
C GLU A 466 6.92 -18.17 8.30
N SER A 467 5.65 -17.77 8.32
CA SER A 467 4.92 -17.60 9.59
C SER A 467 4.80 -18.93 10.36
N PRO A 468 4.72 -18.93 11.71
CA PRO A 468 4.57 -20.15 12.49
C PRO A 468 3.39 -21.02 12.03
N ALA A 469 2.26 -20.40 11.69
CA ALA A 469 1.08 -21.11 11.19
C ALA A 469 1.34 -21.77 9.83
N SER A 470 1.98 -21.04 8.89
CA SER A 470 2.31 -21.59 7.57
C SER A 470 3.30 -22.74 7.66
N ARG A 471 4.36 -22.58 8.45
CA ARG A 471 5.36 -23.62 8.66
C ARG A 471 4.77 -24.89 9.22
N GLN A 472 3.94 -24.76 10.27
CA GLN A 472 3.26 -25.90 10.86
C GLN A 472 2.28 -26.56 9.90
N LEU A 473 1.56 -25.77 9.10
CA LEU A 473 0.62 -26.34 8.13
C LEU A 473 1.35 -27.09 7.01
N CYS A 474 2.42 -26.52 6.44
CA CYS A 474 3.24 -27.22 5.44
C CYS A 474 3.80 -28.54 5.98
N ALA A 475 4.27 -28.55 7.23
CA ALA A 475 4.78 -29.77 7.87
C ALA A 475 3.68 -30.82 8.07
N LYS A 476 2.49 -30.40 8.55
CA LYS A 476 1.35 -31.30 8.81
C LYS A 476 0.71 -31.84 7.55
N SER A 477 0.70 -31.05 6.47
CA SER A 477 0.14 -31.45 5.18
C SER A 477 1.16 -32.19 4.30
N HIS A 478 2.42 -32.30 4.74
CA HIS A 478 3.54 -32.76 3.91
C HIS A 478 3.62 -32.05 2.55
N ALA A 479 3.47 -30.73 2.53
CA ALA A 479 3.40 -29.98 1.28
C ALA A 479 4.70 -30.06 0.47
N ASP A 480 4.63 -30.58 -0.76
CA ASP A 480 5.70 -30.57 -1.75
C ASP A 480 5.24 -30.27 -3.19
N SER A 481 3.95 -30.10 -3.43
CA SER A 481 3.41 -29.65 -4.73
C SER A 481 3.04 -28.16 -4.72
N PHE A 482 3.03 -27.56 -5.90
CA PHE A 482 2.66 -26.16 -6.08
C PHE A 482 1.23 -25.89 -5.60
N GLU A 483 0.29 -26.76 -5.98
CA GLU A 483 -1.14 -26.65 -5.68
C GLU A 483 -1.38 -26.72 -4.16
N LEU A 484 -0.69 -27.64 -3.48
CA LEU A 484 -0.84 -27.83 -2.04
C LEU A 484 -0.25 -26.65 -1.25
N LEU A 485 0.84 -26.05 -1.74
CA LEU A 485 1.40 -24.82 -1.19
C LEU A 485 0.48 -23.61 -1.39
N VAL A 486 -0.14 -23.49 -2.56
CA VAL A 486 -1.17 -22.47 -2.86
C VAL A 486 -2.39 -22.62 -1.95
N LEU A 487 -2.87 -23.86 -1.75
CA LEU A 487 -3.98 -24.15 -0.84
C LEU A 487 -3.63 -23.80 0.61
N ASN A 488 -2.48 -24.26 1.11
CA ASN A 488 -2.01 -24.02 2.48
C ASN A 488 -1.91 -22.53 2.80
N THR A 489 -1.32 -21.73 1.92
CA THR A 489 -1.17 -20.29 2.17
C THR A 489 -2.49 -19.53 2.04
N SER A 490 -3.44 -20.06 1.27
CA SER A 490 -4.77 -19.46 1.10
C SER A 490 -5.70 -19.73 2.29
N ILE A 491 -5.61 -20.91 2.93
CA ILE A 491 -6.50 -21.33 4.03
C ILE A 491 -6.13 -20.74 5.41
N ILE A 492 -4.91 -20.23 5.62
CA ILE A 492 -4.47 -19.69 6.92
C ILE A 492 -5.09 -18.31 7.16
N ARG A 493 -6.30 -18.30 7.73
CA ARG A 493 -7.10 -17.09 7.99
C ARG A 493 -7.98 -17.27 9.23
N PRO A 494 -8.34 -16.18 9.94
CA PRO A 494 -9.17 -16.29 11.14
C PRO A 494 -10.47 -17.09 10.95
N ALA A 495 -11.20 -16.90 9.85
CA ALA A 495 -12.44 -17.65 9.58
C ALA A 495 -12.19 -19.10 9.15
N SER A 496 -11.15 -19.36 8.36
CA SER A 496 -10.84 -20.67 7.80
C SER A 496 -10.06 -21.58 8.74
N ASN A 497 -9.47 -21.04 9.81
CA ASN A 497 -8.72 -21.80 10.81
C ASN A 497 -9.53 -22.95 11.43
N ARG A 498 -10.87 -22.81 11.52
CA ARG A 498 -11.75 -23.89 12.01
C ARG A 498 -11.77 -25.12 11.11
N PHE A 499 -11.49 -24.95 9.81
CA PHE A 499 -11.52 -26.01 8.81
C PHE A 499 -10.16 -26.69 8.60
N ILE A 500 -9.07 -26.15 9.14
CA ILE A 500 -7.71 -26.71 8.96
C ILE A 500 -7.64 -28.18 9.40
N ARG A 501 -8.32 -28.55 10.49
CA ARG A 501 -8.34 -29.95 10.95
C ARG A 501 -9.02 -30.87 9.94
N GLN A 502 -10.20 -30.46 9.46
CA GLN A 502 -10.96 -31.21 8.47
C GLN A 502 -10.21 -31.32 7.13
N TYR A 503 -9.58 -30.23 6.70
CA TYR A 503 -8.70 -30.19 5.54
C TYR A 503 -7.59 -31.25 5.66
N LEU A 504 -6.84 -31.23 6.76
CA LEU A 504 -5.73 -32.18 6.98
C LEU A 504 -6.22 -33.63 7.04
N SER A 505 -7.35 -33.92 7.68
CA SER A 505 -7.87 -35.29 7.70
C SER A 505 -8.26 -35.79 6.32
N ARG A 506 -8.93 -34.94 5.51
CA ARG A 506 -9.32 -35.29 4.14
C ARG A 506 -8.13 -35.43 3.21
N LEU A 507 -7.14 -34.55 3.35
CA LEU A 507 -5.85 -34.66 2.65
C LEU A 507 -5.16 -36.01 2.95
N HIS A 508 -5.31 -36.53 4.17
CA HIS A 508 -4.74 -37.81 4.60
C HIS A 508 -5.68 -39.02 4.38
N GLY A 509 -6.74 -38.86 3.60
CA GLY A 509 -7.58 -39.98 3.13
C GLY A 509 -8.95 -40.11 3.80
N GLU A 510 -9.37 -39.19 4.67
CA GLU A 510 -10.78 -39.14 5.10
C GLU A 510 -11.67 -38.77 3.90
N PRO A 511 -12.79 -39.48 3.67
CA PRO A 511 -13.65 -39.21 2.52
C PRO A 511 -14.27 -37.81 2.58
N TYR A 512 -14.34 -37.14 1.43
CA TYR A 512 -15.13 -35.94 1.24
C TYR A 512 -16.52 -36.30 0.72
N GLU A 513 -17.51 -36.25 1.60
CA GLU A 513 -18.92 -36.29 1.18
C GLU A 513 -19.44 -34.87 0.94
N PRO A 514 -19.82 -34.52 -0.31
CA PRO A 514 -20.31 -33.20 -0.63
C PRO A 514 -21.73 -33.00 -0.09
N LEU A 515 -22.06 -31.77 0.34
CA LEU A 515 -23.43 -31.41 0.74
C LEU A 515 -24.45 -31.68 -0.38
N HIS A 516 -24.00 -31.66 -1.63
CA HIS A 516 -24.81 -31.92 -2.81
C HIS A 516 -23.91 -32.42 -3.96
N PRO A 517 -24.36 -33.35 -4.82
CA PRO A 517 -23.55 -33.93 -5.91
C PRO A 517 -22.81 -32.91 -6.78
N VAL A 518 -23.45 -31.79 -7.13
CA VAL A 518 -22.85 -30.73 -7.95
C VAL A 518 -21.59 -30.10 -7.34
N LEU A 519 -21.45 -30.13 -6.00
CA LEU A 519 -20.29 -29.56 -5.30
C LEU A 519 -19.08 -30.49 -5.30
N ARG A 520 -19.28 -31.77 -5.66
CA ARG A 520 -18.22 -32.79 -5.65
C ARG A 520 -17.02 -32.33 -6.45
N ASP A 521 -17.26 -31.98 -7.71
CA ASP A 521 -16.18 -31.56 -8.63
C ASP A 521 -15.78 -30.10 -8.39
N THR A 522 -16.74 -29.24 -8.03
CA THR A 522 -16.48 -27.81 -7.79
C THR A 522 -15.49 -27.57 -6.64
N LEU A 523 -15.53 -28.39 -5.59
CA LEU A 523 -14.67 -28.25 -4.41
C LEU A 523 -13.71 -29.42 -4.22
N ALA A 524 -13.52 -30.27 -5.25
CA ALA A 524 -12.62 -31.42 -5.18
C ALA A 524 -11.18 -31.00 -4.88
N GLU A 525 -10.68 -29.97 -5.57
CA GLU A 525 -9.32 -29.43 -5.43
C GLU A 525 -9.03 -28.99 -3.98
N THR A 526 -10.04 -28.51 -3.28
CA THR A 526 -9.91 -27.95 -1.93
C THR A 526 -10.43 -28.88 -0.84
N PHE A 527 -10.57 -30.18 -1.15
CA PHE A 527 -11.06 -31.20 -0.22
C PHE A 527 -12.42 -30.83 0.39
N GLY A 528 -13.29 -30.23 -0.41
CA GLY A 528 -14.64 -29.86 0.01
C GLY A 528 -14.74 -28.65 0.92
N ILE A 529 -13.68 -27.86 1.02
CA ILE A 529 -13.63 -26.66 1.85
C ILE A 529 -13.47 -25.49 0.89
N MET A 530 -14.40 -24.53 0.90
CA MET A 530 -14.17 -23.30 0.14
C MET A 530 -12.91 -22.63 0.71
N VAL A 531 -11.97 -22.25 -0.16
CA VAL A 531 -10.72 -21.54 0.18
C VAL A 531 -10.55 -20.27 -0.66
N TYR A 532 -10.94 -20.30 -1.93
CA TYR A 532 -10.72 -19.24 -2.89
C TYR A 532 -11.96 -18.37 -3.12
N GLN A 533 -11.73 -17.18 -3.65
CA GLN A 533 -12.76 -16.28 -4.15
C GLN A 533 -13.46 -16.87 -5.37
N GLU A 534 -12.70 -17.60 -6.18
CA GLU A 534 -13.14 -18.34 -7.34
C GLU A 534 -14.13 -19.46 -6.93
N ASP A 535 -13.94 -20.09 -5.76
CA ASP A 535 -14.88 -21.08 -5.23
C ASP A 535 -16.27 -20.47 -4.97
N VAL A 536 -16.33 -19.23 -4.46
CA VAL A 536 -17.61 -18.53 -4.26
C VAL A 536 -18.35 -18.38 -5.58
N VAL A 537 -17.63 -17.96 -6.63
CA VAL A 537 -18.21 -17.78 -7.96
C VAL A 537 -18.69 -19.13 -8.50
N HIS A 538 -17.83 -20.15 -8.50
CA HIS A 538 -18.18 -21.48 -9.03
C HIS A 538 -19.33 -22.14 -8.27
N VAL A 539 -19.37 -22.04 -6.93
CA VAL A 539 -20.48 -22.58 -6.13
C VAL A 539 -21.78 -21.87 -6.46
N CYS A 540 -21.79 -20.54 -6.59
CA CYS A 540 -23.00 -19.79 -6.94
C CYS A 540 -23.54 -20.16 -8.33
N GLN A 541 -22.65 -20.38 -9.30
CA GLN A 541 -23.05 -20.80 -10.64
C GLN A 541 -23.53 -22.26 -10.66
N ALA A 542 -22.74 -23.18 -10.13
CA ALA A 542 -23.00 -24.61 -10.22
C ALA A 542 -24.19 -25.04 -9.34
N TYR A 543 -24.30 -24.47 -8.13
CA TYR A 543 -25.35 -24.84 -7.18
C TYR A 543 -26.66 -24.08 -7.41
N ALA A 544 -26.58 -22.77 -7.65
CA ALA A 544 -27.73 -21.88 -7.73
C ALA A 544 -28.02 -21.31 -9.13
N GLY A 545 -27.20 -21.60 -10.14
CA GLY A 545 -27.43 -21.13 -11.51
C GLY A 545 -27.28 -19.61 -11.70
N MET A 546 -26.58 -18.93 -10.78
CA MET A 546 -26.34 -17.48 -10.86
C MET A 546 -25.48 -17.13 -12.09
N SER A 547 -25.66 -15.92 -12.63
CA SER A 547 -24.77 -15.43 -13.69
C SER A 547 -23.36 -15.17 -13.16
N LEU A 548 -22.35 -15.15 -14.05
CA LEU A 548 -20.98 -14.75 -13.67
C LEU A 548 -20.93 -13.36 -13.05
N ALA A 549 -21.75 -12.44 -13.55
CA ALA A 549 -21.80 -11.05 -13.08
C ALA A 549 -22.34 -10.97 -11.65
N ASP A 550 -23.44 -11.67 -11.36
CA ASP A 550 -24.07 -11.65 -10.03
C ASP A 550 -23.22 -12.39 -9.00
N ALA A 551 -22.61 -13.52 -9.40
CA ALA A 551 -21.70 -14.27 -8.56
C ALA A 551 -20.43 -13.47 -8.21
N ASP A 552 -19.82 -12.76 -9.17
CA ASP A 552 -18.71 -11.83 -8.88
C ASP A 552 -19.16 -10.63 -8.03
N GLY A 553 -20.38 -10.12 -8.27
CA GLY A 553 -21.00 -9.06 -7.47
C GLY A 553 -21.19 -9.44 -6.00
N LEU A 554 -21.66 -10.67 -5.73
CA LEU A 554 -21.74 -11.23 -4.39
C LEU A 554 -20.36 -11.35 -3.75
N ARG A 555 -19.39 -11.93 -4.47
CA ARG A 555 -18.00 -12.05 -4.00
C ARG A 555 -17.41 -10.69 -3.61
N LYS A 556 -17.58 -9.65 -4.45
CA LYS A 556 -17.16 -8.27 -4.14
C LYS A 556 -17.83 -7.75 -2.87
N SER A 557 -19.12 -8.03 -2.71
CA SER A 557 -19.90 -7.59 -1.55
C SER A 557 -19.44 -8.23 -0.24
N LEU A 558 -19.04 -9.51 -0.27
CA LEU A 558 -18.48 -10.23 0.89
C LEU A 558 -17.16 -9.62 1.40
N GLN A 559 -16.47 -8.79 0.61
CA GLN A 559 -15.23 -8.12 1.03
C GLN A 559 -15.46 -6.76 1.70
N LYS A 560 -16.67 -6.19 1.59
CA LYS A 560 -16.97 -4.86 2.14
C LYS A 560 -17.24 -4.93 3.64
N LYS A 561 -16.76 -3.93 4.40
CA LYS A 561 -16.91 -3.86 5.86
C LYS A 561 -18.36 -3.74 6.37
N ARG A 562 -19.31 -3.28 5.53
CA ARG A 562 -20.74 -3.10 5.90
C ARG A 562 -21.69 -3.44 4.73
N PRO A 563 -21.87 -4.72 4.36
CA PRO A 563 -22.58 -5.10 3.12
C PRO A 563 -24.05 -5.49 3.31
N ALA A 564 -24.65 -5.24 4.47
CA ALA A 564 -25.91 -5.86 4.91
C ALA A 564 -27.08 -5.78 3.88
N LYS A 565 -27.28 -4.62 3.24
CA LYS A 565 -28.39 -4.46 2.27
C LYS A 565 -28.16 -5.23 0.95
N LEU A 566 -26.93 -5.26 0.45
CA LEU A 566 -26.57 -5.95 -0.81
C LEU A 566 -26.55 -7.47 -0.63
N LEU A 567 -26.10 -7.98 0.52
CA LEU A 567 -26.06 -9.42 0.75
C LEU A 567 -27.46 -10.03 0.85
N ALA A 568 -28.44 -9.28 1.37
CA ALA A 568 -29.82 -9.75 1.44
C ALA A 568 -30.41 -10.02 0.05
N SER A 569 -30.13 -9.18 -0.95
CA SER A 569 -30.61 -9.40 -2.31
C SER A 569 -29.96 -10.61 -2.96
N TYR A 570 -28.63 -10.77 -2.81
CA TYR A 570 -27.94 -11.95 -3.34
C TYR A 570 -28.37 -13.25 -2.66
N ALA A 571 -28.68 -13.22 -1.37
CA ALA A 571 -29.23 -14.38 -0.66
C ALA A 571 -30.55 -14.84 -1.28
N GLN A 572 -31.46 -13.90 -1.55
CA GLN A 572 -32.75 -14.21 -2.18
C GLN A 572 -32.59 -14.79 -3.58
N GLU A 573 -31.65 -14.26 -4.36
CA GLU A 573 -31.32 -14.76 -5.70
C GLU A 573 -30.73 -16.17 -5.64
N PHE A 574 -29.76 -16.40 -4.76
CA PHE A 574 -29.15 -17.72 -4.54
C PHE A 574 -30.20 -18.78 -4.16
N LEU A 575 -31.06 -18.46 -3.19
CA LEU A 575 -32.13 -19.35 -2.75
C LEU A 575 -33.16 -19.64 -3.86
N ARG A 576 -33.55 -18.61 -4.62
CA ARG A 576 -34.48 -18.76 -5.75
C ARG A 576 -33.88 -19.62 -6.86
N GLY A 577 -32.62 -19.38 -7.20
CA GLY A 577 -31.88 -20.14 -8.20
C GLY A 577 -31.75 -21.61 -7.81
N ALA A 578 -31.33 -21.90 -6.57
CA ALA A 578 -31.25 -23.26 -6.04
C ALA A 578 -32.61 -23.99 -6.10
N ARG A 579 -33.71 -23.33 -5.69
CA ARG A 579 -35.06 -23.91 -5.79
C ARG A 579 -35.47 -24.19 -7.23
N SER A 580 -35.16 -23.31 -8.18
CA SER A 580 -35.47 -23.51 -9.60
C SER A 580 -34.73 -24.72 -10.21
N LEU A 581 -33.60 -25.09 -9.62
CA LEU A 581 -32.80 -26.27 -9.98
C LEU A 581 -33.18 -27.53 -9.16
N GLY A 582 -34.25 -27.48 -8.37
CA GLY A 582 -34.74 -28.61 -7.57
C GLY A 582 -33.87 -28.97 -6.36
N ARG A 583 -33.12 -28.01 -5.81
CA ARG A 583 -32.30 -28.21 -4.60
C ARG A 583 -33.13 -28.10 -3.32
N GLU A 584 -32.83 -28.92 -2.32
CA GLU A 584 -33.52 -28.90 -1.02
C GLU A 584 -33.13 -27.65 -0.21
N ASP A 585 -34.13 -27.03 0.46
CA ASP A 585 -33.94 -25.80 1.25
C ASP A 585 -32.94 -26.00 2.41
N ALA A 586 -32.99 -27.14 3.10
CA ALA A 586 -32.10 -27.44 4.22
C ALA A 586 -30.62 -27.51 3.78
N THR A 587 -30.34 -28.20 2.67
CA THR A 587 -29.00 -28.24 2.07
C THR A 587 -28.59 -26.88 1.54
N THR A 588 -29.51 -26.14 0.92
CA THR A 588 -29.23 -24.81 0.34
C THR A 588 -28.78 -23.83 1.42
N GLU A 589 -29.43 -23.86 2.59
CA GLU A 589 -29.05 -23.02 3.73
C GLU A 589 -27.62 -23.34 4.22
N LEU A 590 -27.23 -24.61 4.27
CA LEU A 590 -25.86 -25.01 4.63
C LEU A 590 -24.83 -24.53 3.60
N VAL A 591 -25.14 -24.62 2.30
CA VAL A 591 -24.26 -24.12 1.24
C VAL A 591 -24.16 -22.60 1.30
N TRP A 592 -25.26 -21.89 1.58
CA TRP A 592 -25.26 -20.44 1.77
C TRP A 592 -24.42 -20.03 2.99
N GLN A 593 -24.52 -20.74 4.11
CA GLN A 593 -23.67 -20.50 5.28
C GLN A 593 -22.18 -20.72 4.98
N MET A 594 -21.85 -21.68 4.13
CA MET A 594 -20.49 -21.90 3.64
C MET A 594 -20.00 -20.67 2.84
N VAL A 595 -20.82 -20.13 1.91
CA VAL A 595 -20.53 -18.88 1.19
C VAL A 595 -20.38 -17.70 2.15
N MET A 596 -21.26 -17.56 3.13
CA MET A 596 -21.22 -16.45 4.10
C MET A 596 -20.01 -16.49 5.03
N SER A 597 -19.43 -17.67 5.26
CA SER A 597 -18.21 -17.81 6.05
C SER A 597 -16.99 -17.11 5.42
N PHE A 598 -17.08 -16.72 4.15
CA PHE A 598 -16.04 -15.97 3.42
C PHE A 598 -16.06 -14.46 3.66
N SER A 599 -17.10 -13.94 4.32
CA SER A 599 -17.24 -12.51 4.59
C SER A 599 -16.02 -11.97 5.33
N GLY A 600 -15.30 -11.04 4.70
CA GLY A 600 -14.07 -10.43 5.23
C GLY A 600 -12.79 -11.27 5.11
N TYR A 601 -12.86 -12.51 4.61
CA TYR A 601 -11.71 -13.44 4.60
C TYR A 601 -11.41 -14.12 3.25
N SER A 602 -12.20 -13.90 2.20
CA SER A 602 -11.96 -14.48 0.86
C SER A 602 -10.56 -14.19 0.27
N PHE A 603 -10.00 -15.10 -0.55
CA PHE A 603 -8.69 -14.92 -1.20
C PHE A 603 -8.63 -15.23 -2.70
N CYS A 604 -7.84 -14.48 -3.46
CA CYS A 604 -7.66 -14.70 -4.90
C CYS A 604 -6.64 -15.83 -5.14
N LYS A 605 -7.04 -16.90 -5.84
CA LYS A 605 -6.15 -18.05 -6.14
C LYS A 605 -4.93 -17.61 -6.94
N GLY A 606 -5.13 -16.80 -7.99
CA GLY A 606 -4.05 -16.27 -8.82
C GLY A 606 -3.01 -15.46 -8.03
N HIS A 607 -3.44 -14.70 -7.02
CA HIS A 607 -2.51 -13.98 -6.14
C HIS A 607 -1.66 -14.94 -5.30
N SER A 608 -2.28 -15.98 -4.71
CA SER A 608 -1.56 -17.00 -3.96
C SER A 608 -0.52 -17.68 -4.85
N ALA A 609 -0.92 -18.11 -6.05
CA ALA A 609 -0.07 -18.77 -7.01
C ALA A 609 1.18 -17.95 -7.34
N SER A 610 1.02 -16.65 -7.60
CA SER A 610 2.16 -15.74 -7.86
C SER A 610 3.15 -15.70 -6.71
N TYR A 611 2.66 -15.62 -5.47
CA TYR A 611 3.53 -15.57 -4.30
C TYR A 611 4.17 -16.92 -3.97
N ILE A 612 3.54 -18.04 -4.32
CA ILE A 612 4.15 -19.37 -4.16
C ILE A 612 5.27 -19.59 -5.17
N GLN A 613 5.16 -19.07 -6.40
CA GLN A 613 6.30 -19.07 -7.34
C GLN A 613 7.51 -18.34 -6.73
N VAL A 614 7.30 -17.16 -6.13
CA VAL A 614 8.34 -16.41 -5.42
C VAL A 614 8.90 -17.24 -4.23
N ALA A 615 8.02 -17.90 -3.48
CA ALA A 615 8.40 -18.73 -2.34
C ALA A 615 9.23 -19.95 -2.74
N GLN A 616 8.90 -20.62 -3.84
CA GLN A 616 9.68 -21.74 -4.38
C GLN A 616 11.08 -21.29 -4.78
N GLN A 617 11.20 -20.15 -5.47
CA GLN A 617 12.49 -19.56 -5.82
C GLN A 617 13.35 -19.23 -4.59
N ALA A 618 12.75 -18.60 -3.57
CA ALA A 618 13.43 -18.34 -2.30
C ALA A 618 13.84 -19.64 -1.58
N CYS A 619 12.97 -20.65 -1.57
CA CYS A 619 13.23 -21.92 -0.90
C CYS A 619 14.33 -22.73 -1.62
N TYR A 620 14.39 -22.68 -2.95
CA TYR A 620 15.46 -23.25 -3.74
C TYR A 620 16.83 -22.65 -3.40
N LEU A 621 16.90 -21.33 -3.29
CA LEU A 621 18.12 -20.64 -2.84
C LEU A 621 18.46 -21.03 -1.40
N ARG A 622 17.48 -21.14 -0.51
CA ARG A 622 17.69 -21.61 0.87
C ARG A 622 18.25 -23.03 0.92
N ALA A 623 17.74 -23.94 0.09
CA ALA A 623 18.11 -25.34 0.07
C ALA A 623 19.54 -25.55 -0.48
N ASN A 624 19.87 -24.85 -1.56
CA ASN A 624 21.06 -25.11 -2.35
C ASN A 624 22.21 -24.12 -2.10
N TYR A 625 21.90 -22.91 -1.62
CA TYR A 625 22.84 -21.82 -1.35
C TYR A 625 22.54 -21.13 -0.01
N PRO A 626 22.60 -21.88 1.11
CA PRO A 626 22.05 -21.44 2.38
C PRO A 626 22.73 -20.19 2.94
N ALA A 627 24.05 -20.03 2.78
CA ALA A 627 24.77 -18.85 3.27
C ALA A 627 24.43 -17.59 2.47
N GLU A 628 24.44 -17.68 1.14
CA GLU A 628 24.06 -16.60 0.22
C GLU A 628 22.62 -16.15 0.47
N PHE A 629 21.70 -17.11 0.63
CA PHE A 629 20.30 -16.84 0.93
C PHE A 629 20.12 -16.14 2.28
N MET A 630 20.67 -16.71 3.37
CA MET A 630 20.50 -16.15 4.71
C MET A 630 21.19 -14.79 4.86
N ALA A 631 22.33 -14.59 4.21
CA ALA A 631 22.98 -13.30 4.13
C ALA A 631 22.08 -12.27 3.41
N SER A 632 21.46 -12.66 2.30
CA SER A 632 20.55 -11.79 1.53
C SER A 632 19.27 -11.45 2.31
N VAL A 633 18.72 -12.40 3.09
CA VAL A 633 17.60 -12.14 4.02
C VAL A 633 17.99 -11.08 5.04
N LEU A 634 19.17 -11.20 5.66
CA LEU A 634 19.67 -10.23 6.64
C LEU A 634 19.98 -8.87 6.01
N ALA A 635 20.63 -8.85 4.85
CA ALA A 635 20.96 -7.65 4.09
C ALA A 635 19.71 -6.80 3.78
N ASN A 636 18.58 -7.46 3.52
CA ASN A 636 17.30 -6.81 3.22
C ASN A 636 16.41 -6.56 4.45
N GLY A 637 16.97 -6.66 5.67
CA GLY A 637 16.29 -6.31 6.92
C GLY A 637 15.39 -7.40 7.49
N GLY A 638 15.48 -8.63 6.98
CA GLY A 638 14.67 -9.77 7.40
C GLY A 638 13.23 -9.76 6.87
N GLY A 639 12.47 -10.77 7.28
CA GLY A 639 11.03 -10.95 7.03
C GLY A 639 10.20 -10.89 8.32
N PHE A 640 9.66 -12.03 8.75
CA PHE A 640 8.74 -12.17 9.88
C PHE A 640 9.39 -11.97 11.27
N TYR A 641 10.63 -12.41 11.44
CA TYR A 641 11.33 -12.40 12.73
C TYR A 641 12.35 -11.26 12.88
N HIS A 642 12.79 -11.00 14.11
CA HIS A 642 13.91 -10.09 14.38
C HIS A 642 15.21 -10.64 13.75
N PRO A 643 16.14 -9.80 13.24
CA PRO A 643 17.41 -10.22 12.64
C PRO A 643 18.16 -11.33 13.38
N PHE A 644 18.21 -11.24 14.71
CA PHE A 644 18.83 -12.24 15.58
C PHE A 644 18.32 -13.68 15.33
N ALA A 645 17.03 -13.85 15.06
CA ALA A 645 16.45 -15.17 14.84
C ALA A 645 16.97 -15.80 13.54
N TYR A 646 17.23 -15.01 12.50
CA TYR A 646 17.84 -15.51 11.26
C TYR A 646 19.30 -15.90 11.46
N VAL A 647 20.05 -15.14 12.27
CA VAL A 647 21.42 -15.53 12.64
C VAL A 647 21.42 -16.85 13.40
N ALA A 648 20.49 -17.03 14.35
CA ALA A 648 20.34 -18.28 15.08
C ALA A 648 19.94 -19.45 14.16
N GLU A 649 19.05 -19.21 13.19
CA GLU A 649 18.66 -20.20 12.20
C GLU A 649 19.81 -20.57 11.27
N ALA A 650 20.58 -19.59 10.79
CA ALA A 650 21.76 -19.84 9.97
C ALA A 650 22.77 -20.75 10.70
N ARG A 651 22.97 -20.55 12.01
CA ARG A 651 23.78 -21.46 12.83
C ARG A 651 23.20 -22.89 12.90
N ARG A 652 21.88 -23.04 13.03
CA ARG A 652 21.24 -24.37 13.00
C ARG A 652 21.38 -25.06 11.65
N MET A 653 21.46 -24.29 10.57
CA MET A 653 21.73 -24.77 9.22
C MET A 653 23.21 -25.14 9.00
N GLY A 654 24.08 -24.95 10.00
CA GLY A 654 25.50 -25.25 9.92
C GLY A 654 26.36 -24.12 9.33
N ILE A 655 25.83 -22.91 9.19
CA ILE A 655 26.57 -21.75 8.65
C ILE A 655 27.43 -21.12 9.76
N THR A 656 28.70 -20.91 9.45
CA THR A 656 29.65 -20.18 10.30
C THR A 656 29.34 -18.69 10.26
N ILE A 657 29.00 -18.11 11.40
CA ILE A 657 28.68 -16.67 11.51
C ILE A 657 29.94 -15.91 11.91
N LEU A 658 30.45 -15.11 10.98
CA LEU A 658 31.61 -14.26 11.19
C LEU A 658 31.15 -12.85 11.64
N PRO A 659 31.75 -12.27 12.70
CA PRO A 659 31.38 -10.95 13.21
C PRO A 659 31.64 -9.84 12.18
N PRO A 660 31.09 -8.62 12.37
CA PRO A 660 31.51 -7.48 11.56
C PRO A 660 33.03 -7.29 11.64
N ASP A 661 33.64 -6.82 10.56
CA ASP A 661 35.09 -6.62 10.44
C ASP A 661 35.37 -5.45 9.49
N VAL A 662 36.23 -4.52 9.90
CA VAL A 662 36.51 -3.30 9.13
C VAL A 662 37.28 -3.56 7.84
N ASN A 663 37.95 -4.71 7.68
CA ASN A 663 38.63 -5.12 6.46
C ASN A 663 37.81 -6.07 5.59
N ALA A 664 36.97 -6.92 6.21
CA ALA A 664 36.28 -8.01 5.53
C ALA A 664 34.77 -7.83 5.35
N SER A 665 34.07 -7.00 6.13
CA SER A 665 32.61 -6.83 6.02
C SER A 665 32.21 -5.73 5.04
N ASP A 666 31.28 -5.98 4.13
CA ASP A 666 30.58 -4.90 3.44
C ASP A 666 29.55 -4.19 4.36
N ILE A 667 28.90 -3.13 3.86
CA ILE A 667 27.72 -2.57 4.53
C ILE A 667 26.66 -3.66 4.72
N ARG A 668 26.32 -4.34 3.62
CA ARG A 668 25.34 -5.42 3.61
C ARG A 668 25.99 -6.72 4.05
N THR A 669 25.23 -7.56 4.75
CA THR A 669 25.68 -8.92 5.11
C THR A 669 25.94 -9.73 3.85
N THR A 670 27.06 -10.45 3.82
CA THR A 670 27.46 -11.31 2.69
C THR A 670 27.55 -12.76 3.13
N GLY A 671 27.36 -13.68 2.17
CA GLY A 671 27.43 -15.11 2.39
C GLY A 671 28.21 -15.77 1.26
N ASN A 672 29.05 -16.74 1.60
CA ASN A 672 29.83 -17.50 0.64
C ASN A 672 30.11 -18.90 1.20
N GLY A 673 29.59 -19.93 0.52
CA GLY A 673 29.82 -21.33 0.90
C GLY A 673 29.30 -21.61 2.32
N PRO A 674 30.15 -22.02 3.28
CA PRO A 674 29.72 -22.30 4.64
C PRO A 674 29.72 -21.06 5.56
N GLU A 675 30.06 -19.87 5.06
CA GLU A 675 30.29 -18.68 5.89
C GLU A 675 29.31 -17.55 5.59
N LEU A 676 28.92 -16.85 6.65
CA LEU A 676 28.13 -15.62 6.59
C LEU A 676 28.86 -14.52 7.38
N ARG A 677 29.21 -13.43 6.70
CA ARG A 677 29.86 -12.26 7.29
C ARG A 677 28.81 -11.20 7.60
N VAL A 678 28.66 -10.88 8.90
CA VAL A 678 27.74 -9.82 9.35
C VAL A 678 28.19 -8.48 8.76
N GLY A 679 27.27 -7.79 8.07
CA GLY A 679 27.52 -6.50 7.48
C GLY A 679 27.51 -5.36 8.51
N LEU A 680 28.19 -4.26 8.17
CA LEU A 680 28.27 -3.06 9.01
C LEU A 680 26.89 -2.41 9.27
N GLN A 681 25.87 -2.70 8.45
CA GLN A 681 24.49 -2.24 8.65
C GLN A 681 23.88 -2.65 10.01
N PHE A 682 24.41 -3.69 10.65
CA PHE A 682 23.93 -4.15 11.96
C PHE A 682 24.66 -3.50 13.15
N VAL A 683 25.64 -2.63 12.89
CA VAL A 683 26.34 -1.87 13.92
C VAL A 683 25.48 -0.68 14.35
N ASN A 684 24.71 -0.86 15.42
CA ASN A 684 23.76 0.14 15.91
C ASN A 684 24.45 1.44 16.35
N GLY A 685 24.07 2.57 15.76
CA GLY A 685 24.66 3.88 16.03
C GLY A 685 25.74 4.31 15.03
N LEU A 686 26.16 3.41 14.12
CA LEU A 686 27.09 3.77 13.05
C LEU A 686 26.42 4.70 12.03
N SER A 687 27.06 5.82 11.74
CA SER A 687 26.58 6.75 10.72
C SER A 687 26.72 6.14 9.31
N ALA A 688 25.83 6.52 8.38
CA ALA A 688 25.90 6.04 7.00
C ALA A 688 27.25 6.41 6.34
N LYS A 689 27.72 7.65 6.60
CA LYS A 689 29.06 8.10 6.18
C LYS A 689 30.16 7.24 6.81
N GLY A 690 29.97 6.85 8.07
CA GLY A 690 30.93 6.02 8.80
C GLY A 690 31.07 4.62 8.22
N GLY A 691 29.95 4.00 7.84
CA GLY A 691 29.97 2.73 7.12
C GLY A 691 30.74 2.83 5.79
N GLU A 692 30.45 3.83 4.96
CA GLU A 692 31.11 3.99 3.65
C GLU A 692 32.59 4.35 3.77
N ALA A 693 32.95 5.25 4.68
CA ALA A 693 34.32 5.70 4.87
C ALA A 693 35.21 4.55 5.38
N GLY A 694 34.69 3.71 6.29
CA GLY A 694 35.36 2.49 6.74
C GLY A 694 35.55 1.43 5.66
N MET A 695 34.88 1.54 4.50
CA MET A 695 35.10 0.64 3.36
C MET A 695 36.17 1.16 2.39
N ARG A 696 36.21 2.48 2.14
CA ARG A 696 37.06 3.07 1.10
C ARG A 696 38.56 2.97 1.36
N GLY A 697 38.98 2.88 2.63
CA GLY A 697 40.40 2.86 3.02
C GLY A 697 41.02 1.48 3.14
N ARG A 698 40.33 0.40 2.76
CA ARG A 698 40.82 -0.97 2.95
C ARG A 698 42.00 -1.34 2.04
N PRO A 699 42.86 -2.29 2.45
CA PRO A 699 42.92 -2.87 3.80
C PRO A 699 43.63 -1.92 4.78
N TYR A 700 43.22 -1.98 6.05
CA TYR A 700 43.88 -1.34 7.18
C TYR A 700 44.83 -2.33 7.85
N ARG A 701 46.05 -1.87 8.17
CA ARG A 701 47.06 -2.74 8.77
C ARG A 701 46.86 -2.94 10.27
N ASP A 702 46.53 -1.85 10.96
CA ASP A 702 46.41 -1.77 12.41
C ASP A 702 45.40 -0.66 12.79
N PHE A 703 45.06 -0.57 14.07
CA PHE A 703 44.07 0.38 14.58
C PHE A 703 44.48 1.85 14.37
N ALA A 704 45.77 2.18 14.48
CA ALA A 704 46.26 3.54 14.24
C ALA A 704 46.13 3.94 12.76
N ASP A 705 46.48 3.03 11.84
CA ASP A 705 46.28 3.20 10.39
C ASP A 705 44.80 3.41 10.05
N PHE A 706 43.91 2.66 10.71
CA PHE A 706 42.46 2.82 10.57
C PHE A 706 41.98 4.20 11.03
N CYS A 707 42.36 4.65 12.22
CA CYS A 707 41.99 5.96 12.74
C CYS A 707 42.49 7.09 11.82
N ALA A 708 43.75 7.01 11.36
CA ALA A 708 44.35 8.04 10.51
C ALA A 708 43.72 8.12 9.11
N ARG A 709 43.39 6.99 8.49
CA ARG A 709 42.92 6.94 7.09
C ARG A 709 41.41 6.97 6.93
N SER A 710 40.65 6.55 7.94
CA SER A 710 39.19 6.42 7.82
C SER A 710 38.44 7.76 7.94
N GLY A 711 39.00 8.74 8.65
CA GLY A 711 38.37 10.05 8.87
C GLY A 711 37.04 9.96 9.63
N LEU A 712 36.85 8.90 10.43
CA LEU A 712 35.63 8.65 11.17
C LEU A 712 35.50 9.54 12.41
N SER A 713 34.25 9.82 12.79
CA SER A 713 33.98 10.47 14.07
C SER A 713 34.36 9.56 15.24
N HIS A 714 34.65 10.14 16.41
CA HIS A 714 34.96 9.35 17.61
C HIS A 714 33.77 8.44 17.99
N ASP A 715 32.53 8.89 17.76
CA ASP A 715 31.34 8.09 18.02
C ASP A 715 31.23 6.87 17.09
N ASP A 716 31.55 7.02 15.80
CA ASP A 716 31.59 5.90 14.86
C ASP A 716 32.69 4.90 15.23
N LEU A 717 33.89 5.39 15.57
CA LEU A 717 35.01 4.54 16.02
C LEU A 717 34.64 3.75 17.28
N ARG A 718 34.09 4.42 18.30
CA ARG A 718 33.62 3.76 19.54
C ARG A 718 32.60 2.68 19.24
N THR A 719 31.69 2.94 18.30
CA THR A 719 30.63 1.99 17.94
C THR A 719 31.22 0.76 17.24
N LEU A 720 32.13 0.95 16.28
CA LEU A 720 32.82 -0.15 15.59
C LEU A 720 33.66 -1.02 16.55
N ILE A 721 34.38 -0.39 17.48
CA ILE A 721 35.16 -1.11 18.51
C ILE A 721 34.23 -1.94 19.39
N LYS A 722 33.14 -1.36 19.90
CA LYS A 722 32.18 -2.07 20.77
C LYS A 722 31.55 -3.27 20.05
N ALA A 723 31.28 -3.14 18.75
CA ALA A 723 30.77 -4.21 17.91
C ALA A 723 31.81 -5.30 17.59
N GLY A 724 33.10 -5.06 17.84
CA GLY A 724 34.19 -5.98 17.51
C GLY A 724 34.71 -5.87 16.08
N ALA A 725 34.30 -4.84 15.35
CA ALA A 725 34.69 -4.68 13.95
C ALA A 725 36.19 -4.42 13.78
N CYS A 726 36.87 -3.91 14.82
CA CYS A 726 38.30 -3.59 14.79
C CYS A 726 39.18 -4.73 15.35
N ASP A 727 38.62 -5.87 15.74
CA ASP A 727 39.38 -6.92 16.43
C ASP A 727 40.52 -7.49 15.56
N SER A 728 40.34 -7.56 14.23
CA SER A 728 41.36 -8.04 13.30
C SER A 728 42.57 -7.13 13.15
N ILE A 729 42.42 -5.84 13.48
CA ILE A 729 43.46 -4.81 13.38
C ILE A 729 43.93 -4.31 14.75
N ALA A 730 43.47 -4.97 15.83
CA ALA A 730 43.75 -4.54 17.19
C ALA A 730 45.25 -4.66 17.55
N SER A 731 46.03 -5.46 16.82
CA SER A 731 47.49 -5.60 17.00
C SER A 731 47.90 -5.83 18.46
N GLY A 732 47.14 -6.65 19.20
CA GLY A 732 47.38 -6.97 20.61
C GLY A 732 46.62 -6.08 21.62
N MET A 733 45.94 -5.03 21.16
CA MET A 733 45.06 -4.21 22.01
C MET A 733 43.76 -4.93 22.37
N THR A 734 43.27 -4.68 23.58
CA THR A 734 41.89 -5.03 23.95
C THR A 734 40.93 -3.93 23.47
N ARG A 735 39.63 -4.24 23.33
CA ARG A 735 38.62 -3.23 22.98
C ARG A 735 38.62 -2.01 23.93
N PRO A 736 38.75 -2.17 25.28
CA PRO A 736 38.94 -1.03 26.17
C PRO A 736 40.18 -0.18 25.86
N MET A 737 41.30 -0.79 25.45
CA MET A 737 42.51 -0.04 25.06
C MET A 737 42.29 0.77 23.78
N MET A 738 41.64 0.18 22.76
CA MET A 738 41.27 0.92 21.54
C MET A 738 40.30 2.07 21.85
N LEU A 739 39.33 1.87 22.76
CA LEU A 739 38.44 2.95 23.19
C LEU A 739 39.21 4.08 23.89
N TRP A 740 40.19 3.74 24.72
CA TRP A 740 41.04 4.71 25.38
C TRP A 740 41.87 5.54 24.39
N GLU A 741 42.40 4.93 23.32
CA GLU A 741 43.09 5.66 22.27
C GLU A 741 42.19 6.67 21.54
N VAL A 742 40.94 6.30 21.26
CA VAL A 742 39.94 7.21 20.65
C VAL A 742 39.59 8.36 21.58
N ASP A 743 39.65 8.16 22.89
CA ASP A 743 39.34 9.19 23.89
C ASP A 743 40.56 10.09 24.21
N SER A 744 41.78 9.61 23.93
CA SER A 744 43.04 10.28 24.29
C SER A 744 43.72 11.01 23.13
N GLY A 745 43.45 10.61 21.88
CA GLY A 745 43.87 11.32 20.67
C GLY A 745 42.79 12.27 20.20
#